data_AF-A0A932T4Y9-F1
#
_entry.id   AF-A0A932T4Y9-F1
#
_cell.length_a   1.000
_cell.length_b   1.000
_cell.length_c   1.000
_cell.angle_alpha   90.00
_cell.angle_beta   90.00
_cell.angle_gamma   90.00
#
_symmetry.space_group_name_H-M   'P 1'
#
loop_
_entity.id
_entity.type
_entity.pdbx_description
1 polymer ?
#
loop_
_entity_poly.entity_id
_entity_poly.type
_entity_poly.pdbx_seq_one_letter_code
_entity_poly.pdbx_strand_id
1 'polypeptide(L)'
;MPTDVEKIRNIGIIAHIDAGKTTTTERILFYAGASHRMGDVDDGTTITDFDPEEQQRGITIYSAAITCRWRDWQINIIDTPGHVDFTAEVERSLRVLDGGIVVFSAREGVEAQSETVWRQANRYGVPRICFINKMDRIGADFQRTFEQIKVRLAANPVAIFLPIGAGSPPDPQAFRGIIDLIEMQAIYFDESSQGSKFDVREIPEDHQELAGEWRAKLLEQVALLDDAVFAKYIEEQPIDAADIRRLLRVGTLQRVLQPVLCGSSLKHIGVQPLLDAVGAFLPSPLERPPVQGLNPNAKKETIETRKCSTKDPFCGLVFKIVADPHGDLCFVRVYSGVLKSRSRPLNPRLGKKEMVSQLWHIQADRREKLETDAVDAGEIVGITGIKDSATGDTLCEANHPIALESIVFPEPVISMAVEPESSADRRKLAETLQMLSRQDPTFRATVNEETGQTLISGMGELHLEVIQHRMQRDFKLNVRVHRPRVSYRETIKKTQTAVGEFSRHVAGVTQFARVQLKLEPQPSSDAVVVKNEVKPDALPPGMLALVEQEVRDTAQGAGLVGYPLIQVKFTIQSVEHSELENPEAAFQKAAGEAVHRGVSEAGDVLLEPIMKLEVVTPDEFLGNIHSDLMSRRAMIVGTDQRGDLQVISAEVPLAKMFGYSTDVRSLSQGRASYSMEPLKYAEAPPEVLKEMTGE
;
A
#
# COMPACT_ATOMS: atom_id res chain seq x y z
N MET A 1 20.68 4.43 -30.04
CA MET A 1 20.17 3.54 -31.10
C MET A 1 18.95 2.84 -30.53
N PRO A 2 17.84 2.75 -31.28
CA PRO A 2 16.66 2.03 -30.84
C PRO A 2 17.03 0.57 -30.61
N THR A 3 16.74 0.08 -29.41
CA THR A 3 16.95 -1.33 -29.06
C THR A 3 15.78 -2.13 -29.62
N ASP A 4 16.05 -3.28 -30.23
CA ASP A 4 15.00 -4.19 -30.68
C ASP A 4 14.12 -4.61 -29.49
N VAL A 5 12.80 -4.56 -29.65
CA VAL A 5 11.84 -4.85 -28.58
C VAL A 5 12.03 -6.28 -28.04
N GLU A 6 12.44 -7.22 -28.90
CA GLU A 6 12.77 -8.61 -28.53
C GLU A 6 13.92 -8.69 -27.50
N LYS A 7 14.80 -7.69 -27.48
CA LYS A 7 15.98 -7.62 -26.61
C LYS A 7 15.75 -6.79 -25.35
N ILE A 8 14.55 -6.25 -25.16
CA ILE A 8 14.17 -5.53 -23.94
C ILE A 8 13.73 -6.52 -22.86
N ARG A 9 14.14 -6.29 -21.61
CA ARG A 9 13.66 -6.99 -20.42
C ARG A 9 13.20 -5.96 -19.40
N ASN A 10 11.89 -5.85 -19.18
CA ASN A 10 11.35 -5.01 -18.10
C ASN A 10 11.11 -5.90 -16.89
N ILE A 11 12.02 -5.82 -15.91
CA ILE A 11 12.05 -6.74 -14.77
C ILE A 11 11.92 -6.01 -13.43
N GLY A 12 11.26 -6.67 -12.48
CA GLY A 12 11.27 -6.24 -11.09
C GLY A 12 12.18 -7.10 -10.24
N ILE A 13 12.83 -6.51 -9.24
CA ILE A 13 13.49 -7.27 -8.17
C ILE A 13 12.56 -7.23 -6.97
N ILE A 14 12.15 -8.42 -6.52
CA ILE A 14 11.02 -8.62 -5.61
C ILE A 14 11.51 -9.44 -4.43
N ALA A 15 11.30 -8.97 -3.20
CA ALA A 15 11.73 -9.72 -2.03
C ALA A 15 11.03 -9.29 -0.74
N HIS A 16 11.12 -10.10 0.31
CA HIS A 16 10.83 -9.64 1.69
C HIS A 16 11.96 -8.72 2.20
N ILE A 17 11.71 -8.04 3.31
CA ILE A 17 12.70 -7.16 3.96
C ILE A 17 13.99 -7.94 4.25
N ASP A 18 15.15 -7.34 3.99
CA ASP A 18 16.45 -7.96 4.25
C ASP A 18 16.73 -9.29 3.50
N ALA A 19 16.03 -9.60 2.40
CA ALA A 19 16.44 -10.70 1.52
C ALA A 19 17.70 -10.37 0.67
N GLY A 20 18.20 -9.13 0.74
CA GLY A 20 19.32 -8.62 -0.07
C GLY A 20 18.91 -8.18 -1.47
N LYS A 21 17.67 -7.68 -1.63
CA LYS A 21 17.12 -7.14 -2.88
C LYS A 21 17.97 -5.99 -3.44
N THR A 22 18.12 -4.91 -2.68
CA THR A 22 18.92 -3.73 -3.07
C THR A 22 20.37 -4.11 -3.35
N THR A 23 20.98 -4.93 -2.50
CA THR A 23 22.35 -5.43 -2.74
C THR A 23 22.45 -6.16 -4.07
N THR A 24 21.46 -6.98 -4.42
CA THR A 24 21.41 -7.68 -5.72
C THR A 24 21.27 -6.69 -6.87
N THR A 25 20.41 -5.67 -6.73
CA THR A 25 20.26 -4.60 -7.72
C THR A 25 21.58 -3.86 -7.97
N GLU A 26 22.28 -3.46 -6.90
CA GLU A 26 23.58 -2.77 -6.99
C GLU A 26 24.65 -3.61 -7.68
N ARG A 27 24.71 -4.91 -7.37
CA ARG A 27 25.64 -5.82 -8.06
C ARG A 27 25.28 -5.98 -9.54
N ILE A 28 24.00 -6.06 -9.88
CA ILE A 28 23.54 -6.07 -11.27
C ILE A 28 24.02 -4.81 -12.00
N LEU A 29 23.82 -3.63 -11.42
CA LEU A 29 24.24 -2.36 -12.03
C LEU A 29 25.75 -2.29 -12.22
N PHE A 30 26.52 -2.75 -11.23
CA PHE A 30 27.99 -2.80 -11.34
C PHE A 30 28.46 -3.75 -12.45
N TYR A 31 27.99 -5.00 -12.47
CA TYR A 31 28.44 -5.97 -13.48
C TYR A 31 27.97 -5.60 -14.89
N ALA A 32 26.79 -4.99 -15.03
CA ALA A 32 26.32 -4.45 -16.29
C ALA A 32 27.11 -3.21 -16.77
N GLY A 33 28.08 -2.73 -15.98
CA GLY A 33 28.87 -1.54 -16.29
C GLY A 33 28.07 -0.23 -16.22
N ALA A 34 26.89 -0.26 -15.60
CA ALA A 34 26.04 0.90 -15.41
C ALA A 34 26.40 1.70 -14.15
N SER A 35 27.23 1.13 -13.26
CA SER A 35 27.86 1.85 -12.17
C SER A 35 29.36 1.59 -12.15
N HIS A 36 30.14 2.65 -11.96
CA HIS A 36 31.58 2.57 -11.78
C HIS A 36 32.01 2.15 -10.36
N ARG A 37 31.08 2.14 -9.40
CA ARG A 37 31.33 1.75 -8.00
C ARG A 37 30.24 0.82 -7.50
N MET A 38 30.63 -0.21 -6.76
CA MET A 38 29.66 -1.03 -6.03
C MET A 38 29.04 -0.22 -4.88
N GLY A 39 27.73 -0.01 -4.94
CA GLY A 39 26.97 0.55 -3.82
C GLY A 39 26.88 -0.44 -2.66
N ASP A 40 26.81 0.11 -1.44
CA ASP A 40 26.58 -0.64 -0.21
C ASP A 40 25.44 0.01 0.59
N VAL A 41 24.54 -0.84 1.09
CA VAL A 41 23.36 -0.44 1.87
C VAL A 41 23.79 0.05 3.24
N ASP A 42 24.76 -0.62 3.88
CA ASP A 42 25.22 -0.28 5.24
C ASP A 42 25.95 1.08 5.24
N ASP A 43 26.62 1.41 4.14
CA ASP A 43 27.30 2.70 3.96
C ASP A 43 26.38 3.78 3.35
N GLY A 44 25.13 3.46 3.00
CA GLY A 44 24.19 4.39 2.35
C GLY A 44 24.66 4.90 0.98
N THR A 45 25.45 4.11 0.26
CA THR A 45 26.08 4.50 -1.02
C THR A 45 25.42 3.89 -2.26
N THR A 46 24.23 3.30 -2.10
CA THR A 46 23.48 2.70 -3.19
C THR A 46 22.95 3.75 -4.16
N ILE A 47 22.79 3.36 -5.43
CA ILE A 47 22.21 4.18 -6.49
C ILE A 47 20.69 4.15 -6.42
N THR A 48 20.11 3.01 -6.01
CA THR A 48 18.66 2.80 -5.99
C THR A 48 17.98 3.47 -4.81
N ASP A 49 18.61 3.50 -3.65
CA ASP A 49 18.07 4.13 -2.44
C ASP A 49 18.59 5.58 -2.34
N PHE A 50 18.01 6.45 -3.17
CA PHE A 50 18.42 7.85 -3.28
C PHE A 50 17.81 8.73 -2.18
N ASP A 51 16.77 8.26 -1.48
CA ASP A 51 16.12 9.02 -0.42
C ASP A 51 16.91 8.88 0.90
N PRO A 52 17.21 9.97 1.62
CA PRO A 52 17.88 9.91 2.92
C PRO A 52 17.23 8.99 3.95
N GLU A 53 15.91 8.81 3.94
CA GLU A 53 15.22 7.86 4.83
C GLU A 53 15.57 6.42 4.50
N GLU A 54 15.70 6.09 3.20
CA GLU A 54 16.08 4.76 2.75
C GLU A 54 17.50 4.43 3.20
N GLN A 55 18.43 5.38 3.06
CA GLN A 55 19.82 5.27 3.49
C GLN A 55 19.94 5.14 5.01
N GLN A 56 19.19 5.95 5.77
CA GLN A 56 19.25 5.93 7.24
C GLN A 56 18.65 4.65 7.83
N ARG A 57 17.58 4.13 7.22
CA ARG A 57 16.85 2.95 7.74
C ARG A 57 17.32 1.63 7.11
N GLY A 58 18.10 1.67 6.03
CA GLY A 58 18.54 0.48 5.30
C GLY A 58 17.42 -0.28 4.61
N ILE A 59 16.34 0.41 4.21
CA ILE A 59 15.17 -0.18 3.54
C ILE A 59 14.81 0.60 2.28
N THR A 60 14.33 -0.09 1.25
CA THR A 60 13.76 0.55 0.05
C THR A 60 12.31 0.98 0.33
N ILE A 61 12.03 2.25 0.14
CA ILE A 61 10.72 2.90 0.31
C ILE A 61 10.11 3.19 -1.06
N TYR A 62 10.92 3.67 -2.01
CA TYR A 62 10.51 4.05 -3.35
C TYR A 62 11.09 3.12 -4.40
N SER A 63 10.31 2.87 -5.43
CA SER A 63 10.71 2.00 -6.53
C SER A 63 11.68 2.69 -7.49
N ALA A 64 12.95 2.33 -7.50
CA ALA A 64 13.90 2.89 -8.47
C ALA A 64 13.70 2.25 -9.85
N ALA A 65 13.56 3.06 -10.91
CA ALA A 65 13.49 2.57 -12.28
C ALA A 65 14.77 2.94 -13.03
N ILE A 66 15.57 1.93 -13.38
CA ILE A 66 16.94 2.09 -13.87
C ILE A 66 17.14 1.23 -15.11
N THR A 67 17.80 1.78 -16.13
CA THR A 67 18.17 1.02 -17.34
C THR A 67 19.65 0.66 -17.33
N CYS A 68 19.98 -0.61 -17.61
CA CYS A 68 21.33 -1.09 -17.85
C CYS A 68 21.40 -2.00 -19.10
N ARG A 69 22.61 -2.32 -19.55
CA ARG A 69 22.83 -3.23 -20.69
C ARG A 69 23.66 -4.42 -20.22
N TRP A 70 23.20 -5.62 -20.56
CA TRP A 70 23.94 -6.86 -20.33
C TRP A 70 23.99 -7.64 -21.62
N ARG A 71 25.20 -7.85 -22.16
CA ARG A 71 25.40 -8.42 -23.50
C ARG A 71 24.58 -7.65 -24.53
N ASP A 72 23.69 -8.35 -25.25
CA ASP A 72 22.81 -7.75 -26.27
C ASP A 72 21.47 -7.25 -25.70
N TRP A 73 21.19 -7.45 -24.41
CA TRP A 73 19.91 -7.10 -23.81
C TRP A 73 19.92 -5.72 -23.15
N GLN A 74 18.82 -5.00 -23.31
CA GLN A 74 18.52 -3.82 -22.49
C GLN A 74 17.63 -4.27 -21.33
N ILE A 75 18.10 -4.08 -20.11
CA ILE A 75 17.39 -4.47 -18.91
C ILE A 75 16.91 -3.20 -18.21
N ASN A 76 15.59 -3.03 -18.15
CA ASN A 76 14.93 -1.99 -17.38
C ASN A 76 14.53 -2.62 -16.04
N ILE A 77 15.20 -2.22 -14.97
CA ILE A 77 15.00 -2.74 -13.62
C ILE A 77 14.08 -1.78 -12.88
N ILE A 78 13.03 -2.33 -12.27
CA ILE A 78 12.25 -1.64 -11.24
C ILE A 78 12.57 -2.32 -9.91
N ASP A 79 13.36 -1.65 -9.06
CA ASP A 79 13.59 -2.14 -7.71
C ASP A 79 12.34 -1.88 -6.87
N THR A 80 11.78 -2.88 -6.21
CA THR A 80 10.46 -2.75 -5.53
C THR A 80 10.62 -2.72 -4.01
N PRO A 81 9.83 -1.93 -3.25
CA PRO A 81 9.89 -1.98 -1.79
C PRO A 81 9.63 -3.39 -1.24
N GLY A 82 10.39 -3.78 -0.21
CA GLY A 82 10.15 -5.08 0.46
C GLY A 82 9.16 -4.97 1.63
N HIS A 83 8.90 -3.76 2.10
CA HIS A 83 8.10 -3.50 3.30
C HIS A 83 6.61 -3.36 2.99
N VAL A 84 5.75 -3.91 3.86
CA VAL A 84 4.29 -3.98 3.67
C VAL A 84 3.60 -2.60 3.58
N ASP A 85 4.13 -1.61 4.28
CA ASP A 85 3.62 -0.23 4.28
C ASP A 85 3.71 0.44 2.91
N PHE A 86 4.56 -0.09 2.02
CA PHE A 86 4.74 0.40 0.65
C PHE A 86 4.20 -0.60 -0.37
N THR A 87 3.24 -1.45 0.01
CA THR A 87 2.57 -2.41 -0.89
C THR A 87 1.95 -1.78 -2.13
N ALA A 88 1.53 -0.51 -2.06
CA ALA A 88 1.06 0.26 -3.21
C ALA A 88 2.14 0.41 -4.29
N GLU A 89 3.40 0.63 -3.90
CA GLU A 89 4.55 0.65 -4.82
C GLU A 89 4.69 -0.72 -5.49
N VAL A 90 4.61 -1.79 -4.71
CA VAL A 90 4.76 -3.17 -5.22
C VAL A 90 3.67 -3.53 -6.23
N GLU A 91 2.40 -3.25 -5.94
CA GLU A 91 1.27 -3.46 -6.86
C GLU A 91 1.47 -2.69 -8.18
N ARG A 92 1.92 -1.43 -8.09
CA ARG A 92 2.19 -0.57 -9.25
C ARG A 92 3.34 -1.11 -10.09
N SER A 93 4.44 -1.48 -9.45
CA SER A 93 5.62 -2.03 -10.13
C SER A 93 5.26 -3.34 -10.81
N LEU A 94 4.66 -4.30 -10.11
CA LEU A 94 4.31 -5.62 -10.67
C LEU A 94 3.44 -5.53 -11.93
N ARG A 95 2.57 -4.53 -12.00
CA ARG A 95 1.69 -4.34 -13.15
C ARG A 95 2.43 -3.92 -14.43
N VAL A 96 3.48 -3.11 -14.31
CA VAL A 96 4.21 -2.60 -15.49
C VAL A 96 5.33 -3.52 -15.97
N LEU A 97 5.61 -4.57 -15.20
CA LEU A 97 6.69 -5.50 -15.45
C LEU A 97 6.29 -6.59 -16.45
N ASP A 98 7.25 -6.95 -17.29
CA ASP A 98 7.10 -8.11 -18.17
C ASP A 98 7.51 -9.38 -17.41
N GLY A 99 8.55 -9.32 -16.56
CA GLY A 99 9.00 -10.43 -15.72
C GLY A 99 9.58 -9.97 -14.37
N GLY A 100 10.08 -10.90 -13.55
CA GLY A 100 10.68 -10.54 -12.27
C GLY A 100 11.68 -11.55 -11.72
N ILE A 101 12.51 -11.08 -10.80
CA ILE A 101 13.42 -11.87 -9.97
C ILE A 101 12.84 -11.86 -8.56
N VAL A 102 12.47 -13.02 -8.05
CA VAL A 102 12.06 -13.17 -6.65
C VAL A 102 13.27 -13.60 -5.82
N VAL A 103 13.72 -12.72 -4.94
CA VAL A 103 14.87 -12.94 -4.07
C VAL A 103 14.40 -13.51 -2.73
N PHE A 104 14.99 -14.62 -2.32
CA PHE A 104 14.80 -15.25 -1.03
C PHE A 104 16.12 -15.26 -0.28
N SER A 105 16.09 -15.14 1.04
CA SER A 105 17.27 -15.40 1.85
C SER A 105 17.37 -16.88 2.16
N ALA A 106 18.56 -17.47 2.00
CA ALA A 106 18.83 -18.86 2.37
C ALA A 106 18.66 -19.12 3.89
N ARG A 107 18.75 -18.07 4.71
CA ARG A 107 18.68 -18.17 6.18
C ARG A 107 17.25 -18.08 6.72
N GLU A 108 16.46 -17.13 6.25
CA GLU A 108 15.07 -16.92 6.68
C GLU A 108 14.08 -17.76 5.84
N GLY A 109 14.38 -17.96 4.56
CA GLY A 109 13.56 -18.73 3.64
C GLY A 109 12.36 -17.95 3.10
N VAL A 110 11.17 -18.58 3.08
CA VAL A 110 9.91 -17.97 2.64
C VAL A 110 9.17 -17.36 3.84
N GLU A 111 9.07 -16.04 3.85
CA GLU A 111 8.35 -15.28 4.87
C GLU A 111 6.93 -14.87 4.43
N ALA A 112 6.11 -14.39 5.38
CA ALA A 112 4.73 -13.93 5.12
C ALA A 112 4.66 -12.85 4.01
N GLN A 113 5.67 -11.97 3.97
CA GLN A 113 5.76 -10.95 2.93
C GLN A 113 6.09 -11.57 1.57
N SER A 114 6.96 -12.58 1.51
CA SER A 114 7.23 -13.32 0.27
C SER A 114 5.96 -13.96 -0.29
N GLU A 115 5.10 -14.54 0.55
CA GLU A 115 3.79 -15.08 0.14
C GLU A 115 2.85 -13.99 -0.42
N THR A 116 2.85 -12.82 0.19
CA THR A 116 2.02 -11.69 -0.24
C THR A 116 2.45 -11.21 -1.62
N VAL A 117 3.75 -10.95 -1.82
CA VAL A 117 4.23 -10.47 -3.11
C VAL A 117 4.16 -11.56 -4.20
N TRP A 118 4.32 -12.84 -3.82
CA TRP A 118 4.09 -13.95 -4.73
C TRP A 118 2.66 -14.01 -5.27
N ARG A 119 1.66 -13.79 -4.40
CA ARG A 119 0.24 -13.70 -4.78
C ARG A 119 -0.04 -12.50 -5.68
N GLN A 120 0.60 -11.36 -5.42
CA GLN A 120 0.46 -10.18 -6.28
C GLN A 120 1.03 -10.42 -7.68
N ALA A 121 2.22 -11.02 -7.76
CA ALA A 121 2.82 -11.41 -9.04
C ALA A 121 1.99 -12.47 -9.79
N ASN A 122 1.31 -13.38 -9.08
CA ASN A 122 0.32 -14.29 -9.67
C ASN A 122 -0.85 -13.54 -10.31
N ARG A 123 -1.41 -12.55 -9.60
CA ARG A 123 -2.57 -11.75 -10.06
C ARG A 123 -2.28 -11.03 -11.38
N TYR A 124 -1.11 -10.41 -11.52
CA TYR A 124 -0.68 -9.74 -12.76
C TYR A 124 -0.04 -10.70 -13.78
N GLY A 125 0.05 -11.97 -13.42
CA GLY A 125 0.62 -13.01 -14.23
C GLY A 125 2.05 -12.72 -14.69
N VAL A 126 2.91 -12.28 -13.78
CA VAL A 126 4.32 -11.96 -14.03
C VAL A 126 5.16 -13.25 -14.03
N PRO A 127 5.76 -13.67 -15.16
CA PRO A 127 6.77 -14.70 -15.22
C PRO A 127 7.99 -14.34 -14.38
N ARG A 128 8.58 -15.32 -13.71
CA ARG A 128 9.63 -15.05 -12.74
C ARG A 128 10.63 -16.17 -12.62
N ILE A 129 11.84 -15.77 -12.24
CA ILE A 129 12.92 -16.64 -11.77
C ILE A 129 13.14 -16.37 -10.28
N CYS A 130 13.64 -17.37 -9.55
CA CYS A 130 13.92 -17.25 -8.13
C CYS A 130 15.44 -17.20 -7.89
N PHE A 131 15.88 -16.37 -6.96
CA PHE A 131 17.27 -16.27 -6.54
C PHE A 131 17.36 -16.45 -5.02
N ILE A 132 17.93 -17.59 -4.59
CA ILE A 132 18.23 -17.87 -3.19
C ILE A 132 19.57 -17.20 -2.86
N ASN A 133 19.48 -16.01 -2.28
CA ASN A 133 20.60 -15.16 -1.89
C ASN A 133 21.06 -15.48 -0.46
N LYS A 134 22.12 -14.80 0.00
CA LYS A 134 22.68 -14.92 1.35
C LYS A 134 23.16 -16.34 1.69
N MET A 135 23.61 -17.10 0.69
CA MET A 135 24.24 -18.42 0.90
C MET A 135 25.50 -18.35 1.77
N ASP A 136 26.10 -17.16 1.93
CA ASP A 136 27.23 -16.88 2.80
C ASP A 136 26.85 -16.76 4.29
N ARG A 137 25.58 -16.76 4.69
CA ARG A 137 25.18 -16.55 6.08
C ARG A 137 25.16 -17.85 6.88
N ILE A 138 25.48 -17.78 8.17
CA ILE A 138 25.35 -18.91 9.09
C ILE A 138 23.87 -19.36 9.12
N GLY A 139 23.64 -20.66 8.95
CA GLY A 139 22.29 -21.23 8.84
C GLY A 139 21.66 -21.07 7.45
N ALA A 140 22.42 -20.68 6.43
CA ALA A 140 21.99 -20.73 5.04
C ALA A 140 21.72 -22.19 4.62
N ASP A 141 20.53 -22.42 4.07
CA ASP A 141 20.10 -23.73 3.61
C ASP A 141 19.29 -23.59 2.32
N PHE A 142 19.91 -24.01 1.21
CA PHE A 142 19.31 -23.97 -0.12
C PHE A 142 18.12 -24.93 -0.22
N GLN A 143 18.27 -26.19 0.22
CA GLN A 143 17.26 -27.22 0.03
C GLN A 143 16.01 -26.91 0.86
N ARG A 144 16.18 -26.48 2.11
CA ARG A 144 15.06 -26.04 2.94
C ARG A 144 14.32 -24.87 2.30
N THR A 145 15.04 -23.86 1.80
CA THR A 145 14.43 -22.70 1.15
C THR A 145 13.71 -23.09 -0.14
N PHE A 146 14.30 -24.00 -0.94
CA PHE A 146 13.69 -24.57 -2.13
C PHE A 146 12.38 -25.31 -1.83
N GLU A 147 12.37 -26.16 -0.81
CA GLU A 147 11.14 -26.86 -0.37
C GLU A 147 10.09 -25.89 0.18
N GLN A 148 10.49 -24.85 0.90
CA GLN A 148 9.56 -23.81 1.34
C GLN A 148 8.93 -23.06 0.17
N ILE A 149 9.69 -22.76 -0.89
CA ILE A 149 9.15 -22.16 -2.13
C ILE A 149 8.07 -23.08 -2.72
N LYS A 150 8.34 -24.38 -2.81
CA LYS A 150 7.38 -25.36 -3.32
C LYS A 150 6.12 -25.43 -2.46
N VAL A 151 6.26 -25.63 -1.15
CA VAL A 151 5.14 -25.91 -0.23
C VAL A 151 4.37 -24.65 0.13
N ARG A 152 5.04 -23.59 0.61
CA ARG A 152 4.35 -22.39 1.12
C ARG A 152 3.76 -21.52 0.01
N LEU A 153 4.38 -21.50 -1.16
CA LEU A 153 3.91 -20.69 -2.29
C LEU A 153 3.09 -21.48 -3.31
N ALA A 154 2.92 -22.80 -3.09
CA ALA A 154 2.34 -23.74 -4.05
C ALA A 154 2.98 -23.58 -5.45
N ALA A 155 4.29 -23.41 -5.48
CA ALA A 155 5.07 -23.15 -6.68
C ALA A 155 5.63 -24.44 -7.29
N ASN A 156 6.15 -24.36 -8.51
CA ASN A 156 6.89 -25.44 -9.15
C ASN A 156 8.35 -25.01 -9.44
N PRO A 157 9.19 -24.91 -8.38
CA PRO A 157 10.58 -24.50 -8.54
C PRO A 157 11.42 -25.58 -9.24
N VAL A 158 12.36 -25.16 -10.10
CA VAL A 158 13.33 -26.04 -10.78
C VAL A 158 14.73 -25.50 -10.59
N ALA A 159 15.57 -26.20 -9.84
CA ALA A 159 16.94 -25.77 -9.58
C ALA A 159 17.78 -25.84 -10.86
N ILE A 160 18.37 -24.72 -11.27
CA ILE A 160 19.34 -24.67 -12.39
C ILE A 160 20.77 -24.47 -11.88
N PHE A 161 20.93 -23.93 -10.66
CA PHE A 161 22.19 -23.89 -9.95
C PHE A 161 22.07 -24.52 -8.57
N LEU A 162 23.13 -25.22 -8.14
CA LEU A 162 23.31 -25.66 -6.76
C LEU A 162 24.47 -24.93 -6.09
N PRO A 163 24.42 -24.68 -4.78
CA PRO A 163 25.56 -24.10 -4.07
C PRO A 163 26.66 -25.13 -3.80
N ILE A 164 27.91 -24.70 -3.81
CA ILE A 164 29.06 -25.45 -3.30
C ILE A 164 29.40 -24.87 -1.93
N GLY A 165 29.02 -25.61 -0.88
CA GLY A 165 29.10 -25.16 0.52
C GLY A 165 27.95 -24.24 0.95
N ALA A 166 27.93 -23.86 2.23
CA ALA A 166 27.00 -22.93 2.83
C ALA A 166 27.65 -22.20 4.01
N GLY A 167 27.23 -20.97 4.32
CA GLY A 167 27.78 -20.19 5.42
C GLY A 167 29.06 -19.44 5.09
N SER A 168 29.68 -18.87 6.13
CA SER A 168 30.83 -17.96 6.03
C SER A 168 32.12 -18.63 6.52
N PRO A 169 33.30 -18.19 6.01
CA PRO A 169 34.58 -18.54 6.61
C PRO A 169 34.62 -18.22 8.12
N PRO A 170 35.36 -18.98 8.94
CA PRO A 170 36.38 -19.97 8.58
C PRO A 170 35.85 -21.42 8.39
N ASP A 171 34.54 -21.62 8.24
CA ASP A 171 33.99 -22.96 7.98
C ASP A 171 34.62 -23.58 6.70
N PRO A 172 35.22 -24.79 6.77
CA PRO A 172 35.73 -25.48 5.58
C PRO A 172 34.65 -25.76 4.52
N GLN A 173 33.39 -25.82 4.93
CA GLN A 173 32.22 -25.96 4.06
C GLN A 173 31.58 -24.61 3.69
N ALA A 174 32.27 -23.49 3.92
CA ALA A 174 31.80 -22.18 3.53
C ALA A 174 31.44 -22.10 2.04
N PHE A 175 30.45 -21.27 1.74
CA PHE A 175 29.97 -21.04 0.40
C PHE A 175 31.06 -20.44 -0.49
N ARG A 176 31.40 -21.12 -1.58
CA ARG A 176 32.58 -20.78 -2.41
C ARG A 176 32.34 -20.84 -3.93
N GLY A 177 31.20 -21.34 -4.36
CA GLY A 177 30.90 -21.49 -5.78
C GLY A 177 29.51 -22.07 -6.02
N ILE A 178 29.19 -22.29 -7.28
CA ILE A 178 27.91 -22.87 -7.72
C ILE A 178 28.14 -23.95 -8.76
N ILE A 179 27.21 -24.88 -8.91
CA ILE A 179 27.19 -25.91 -9.95
C ILE A 179 26.10 -25.56 -10.94
N ASP A 180 26.46 -25.39 -12.21
CA ASP A 180 25.52 -25.27 -13.33
C ASP A 180 24.98 -26.66 -13.67
N LEU A 181 23.69 -26.91 -13.41
CA LEU A 181 23.05 -28.20 -13.68
C LEU A 181 22.69 -28.40 -15.16
N ILE A 182 22.76 -27.35 -15.99
CA ILE A 182 22.52 -27.43 -17.43
C ILE A 182 23.80 -27.92 -18.12
N GLU A 183 24.91 -27.23 -17.87
CA GLU A 183 26.23 -27.54 -18.46
C GLU A 183 27.02 -28.62 -17.69
N MET A 184 26.61 -28.95 -16.46
CA MET A 184 27.30 -29.87 -15.54
C MET A 184 28.73 -29.46 -15.22
N GLN A 185 28.89 -28.19 -14.82
CA GLN A 185 30.18 -27.60 -14.49
C GLN A 185 30.10 -26.82 -13.18
N ALA A 186 31.20 -26.82 -12.42
CA ALA A 186 31.36 -26.01 -11.21
C ALA A 186 31.97 -24.65 -11.58
N ILE A 187 31.42 -23.57 -11.01
CA ILE A 187 31.86 -22.20 -11.22
C ILE A 187 32.32 -21.62 -9.88
N TYR A 188 33.58 -21.23 -9.81
CA TYR A 188 34.19 -20.60 -8.64
C TYR A 188 34.49 -19.13 -8.94
N PHE A 189 34.18 -18.24 -8.01
CA PHE A 189 34.31 -16.80 -8.20
C PHE A 189 35.48 -16.27 -7.38
N ASP A 190 36.32 -15.45 -8.01
CA ASP A 190 37.47 -14.85 -7.34
C ASP A 190 37.06 -13.61 -6.56
N GLU A 191 37.11 -13.69 -5.22
CA GLU A 191 36.77 -12.60 -4.31
C GLU A 191 37.66 -11.36 -4.53
N SER A 192 38.94 -11.55 -4.90
CA SER A 192 39.89 -10.43 -5.11
C SER A 192 39.53 -9.55 -6.31
N SER A 193 38.88 -10.14 -7.31
CA SER A 193 38.34 -9.43 -8.48
C SER A 193 36.88 -8.99 -8.30
N GLN A 194 36.34 -9.07 -7.08
CA GLN A 194 34.93 -8.85 -6.78
C GLN A 194 34.01 -9.71 -7.67
N GLY A 195 34.41 -10.96 -7.90
CA GLY A 195 33.67 -11.94 -8.71
C GLY A 195 33.72 -11.71 -10.22
N SER A 196 34.42 -10.68 -10.73
CA SER A 196 34.50 -10.41 -12.17
C SER A 196 35.28 -11.48 -12.95
N LYS A 197 36.24 -12.15 -12.29
CA LYS A 197 36.89 -13.36 -12.78
C LYS A 197 36.28 -14.57 -12.10
N PHE A 198 36.01 -15.61 -12.88
CA PHE A 198 35.52 -16.89 -12.40
C PHE A 198 36.20 -18.03 -13.15
N ASP A 199 36.39 -19.14 -12.47
CA ASP A 199 36.96 -20.37 -13.00
C ASP A 199 35.86 -21.40 -13.17
N VAL A 200 35.73 -21.92 -14.40
CA VAL A 200 34.85 -23.04 -14.70
C VAL A 200 35.65 -24.34 -14.65
N ARG A 201 35.19 -25.31 -13.86
CA ARG A 201 35.88 -26.58 -13.59
C ARG A 201 34.90 -27.75 -13.61
N GLU A 202 35.43 -28.97 -13.62
CA GLU A 202 34.61 -30.16 -13.38
C GLU A 202 34.00 -30.15 -11.97
N ILE A 203 32.85 -30.81 -11.82
CA ILE A 203 32.16 -30.90 -10.53
C ILE A 203 33.02 -31.75 -9.57
N PRO A 204 33.30 -31.25 -8.35
CA PRO A 204 34.03 -32.00 -7.33
C PRO A 204 33.40 -33.36 -7.03
N GLU A 205 34.22 -34.38 -6.79
CA GLU A 205 33.77 -35.76 -6.54
C GLU A 205 32.72 -35.86 -5.41
N ASP A 206 32.90 -35.06 -4.34
CA ASP A 206 31.99 -35.00 -3.20
C ASP A 206 30.61 -34.38 -3.52
N HIS A 207 30.47 -33.71 -4.67
CA HIS A 207 29.21 -33.10 -5.13
C HIS A 207 28.61 -33.78 -6.37
N GLN A 208 29.27 -34.78 -6.97
CA GLN A 208 28.79 -35.42 -8.21
C GLN A 208 27.45 -36.15 -8.04
N GLU A 209 27.30 -36.92 -6.95
CA GLU A 209 26.07 -37.66 -6.67
C GLU A 209 24.88 -36.70 -6.47
N LEU A 210 25.08 -35.66 -5.65
CA LEU A 210 24.08 -34.62 -5.42
C LEU A 210 23.72 -33.89 -6.72
N ALA A 211 24.70 -33.48 -7.52
CA ALA A 211 24.45 -32.83 -8.81
C ALA A 211 23.68 -33.75 -9.77
N GLY A 212 23.97 -35.05 -9.78
CA GLY A 212 23.24 -36.06 -10.54
C GLY A 212 21.77 -36.16 -10.14
N GLU A 213 21.48 -36.23 -8.84
CA GLU A 213 20.12 -36.29 -8.30
C GLU A 213 19.30 -35.05 -8.70
N TRP A 214 19.87 -33.86 -8.51
CA TRP A 214 19.20 -32.61 -8.86
C TRP A 214 19.07 -32.38 -10.36
N ARG A 215 20.06 -32.82 -11.15
CA ARG A 215 19.94 -32.82 -12.63
C ARG A 215 18.78 -33.73 -13.05
N ALA A 216 18.63 -34.91 -12.47
CA ALA A 216 17.53 -35.81 -12.79
C ALA A 216 16.16 -35.15 -12.51
N LYS A 217 16.02 -34.45 -11.37
CA LYS A 217 14.82 -33.66 -11.05
C LYS A 217 14.56 -32.54 -12.06
N LEU A 218 15.61 -31.82 -12.47
CA LEU A 218 15.50 -30.78 -13.51
C LEU A 218 15.05 -31.37 -14.85
N LEU A 219 15.65 -32.49 -15.27
CA LEU A 219 15.32 -33.16 -16.53
C LEU A 219 13.89 -33.69 -16.52
N GLU A 220 13.43 -34.25 -15.40
CA GLU A 220 12.05 -34.69 -15.21
C GLU A 220 11.06 -33.55 -15.45
N GLN A 221 11.28 -32.39 -14.82
CA GLN A 221 10.39 -31.23 -14.96
C GLN A 221 10.39 -30.65 -16.37
N VAL A 222 11.56 -30.63 -17.01
CA VAL A 222 11.71 -30.15 -18.39
C VAL A 222 11.06 -31.11 -19.39
N ALA A 223 11.19 -32.41 -19.19
CA ALA A 223 10.60 -33.44 -20.03
C ALA A 223 9.06 -33.36 -20.07
N LEU A 224 8.41 -32.94 -18.98
CA LEU A 224 6.95 -32.76 -18.93
C LEU A 224 6.41 -31.66 -19.87
N LEU A 225 7.28 -30.82 -20.44
CA LEU A 225 6.88 -29.70 -21.30
C LEU A 225 6.91 -30.03 -22.81
N ASP A 226 7.49 -31.15 -23.22
CA ASP A 226 7.73 -31.47 -24.63
C ASP A 226 7.84 -32.98 -24.87
N ASP A 227 6.95 -33.52 -25.70
CA ASP A 227 6.84 -34.96 -25.96
C ASP A 227 8.13 -35.59 -26.51
N ALA A 228 8.92 -34.84 -27.31
CA ALA A 228 10.15 -35.36 -27.89
C ALA A 228 11.26 -35.47 -26.83
N VAL A 229 11.35 -34.49 -25.94
CA VAL A 229 12.27 -34.54 -24.79
C VAL A 229 11.80 -35.57 -23.76
N PHE A 230 10.49 -35.75 -23.58
CA PHE A 230 9.92 -36.80 -22.75
C PHE A 230 10.31 -38.21 -23.23
N ALA A 231 10.23 -38.47 -24.53
CA ALA A 231 10.66 -39.74 -25.11
C ALA A 231 12.15 -40.00 -24.86
N LYS A 232 13.02 -38.99 -25.10
CA LYS A 232 14.45 -39.08 -24.79
C LYS A 232 14.71 -39.39 -23.32
N TYR A 233 13.97 -38.75 -22.41
CA TYR A 233 14.11 -38.96 -20.97
C TYR A 233 13.75 -40.40 -20.55
N ILE A 234 12.64 -40.94 -21.04
CA ILE A 234 12.19 -42.32 -20.75
C ILE A 234 13.15 -43.36 -21.32
N GLU A 235 13.73 -43.09 -22.49
CA GLU A 235 14.72 -43.96 -23.12
C GLU A 235 16.15 -43.77 -22.57
N GLU A 236 16.31 -42.98 -21.49
CA GLU A 236 17.61 -42.64 -20.88
C GLU A 236 18.63 -42.06 -21.88
N GLN A 237 18.15 -41.37 -22.91
CA GLN A 237 18.97 -40.70 -23.91
C GLN A 237 19.44 -39.32 -23.41
N PRO A 238 20.64 -38.86 -23.83
CA PRO A 238 21.13 -37.54 -23.46
C PRO A 238 20.22 -36.43 -24.01
N ILE A 239 19.89 -35.47 -23.13
CA ILE A 239 19.13 -34.27 -23.47
C ILE A 239 20.11 -33.09 -23.57
N ASP A 240 20.06 -32.40 -24.70
CA ASP A 240 20.98 -31.30 -25.00
C ASP A 240 20.70 -30.06 -24.13
N ALA A 241 21.76 -29.35 -23.75
CA ALA A 241 21.67 -28.11 -22.98
C ALA A 241 20.80 -27.03 -23.67
N ALA A 242 20.76 -27.04 -25.01
CA ALA A 242 19.91 -26.15 -25.80
C ALA A 242 18.41 -26.46 -25.63
N ASP A 243 18.04 -27.75 -25.62
CA ASP A 243 16.66 -28.19 -25.37
C ASP A 243 16.24 -27.84 -23.94
N ILE A 244 17.11 -28.07 -22.96
CA ILE A 244 16.87 -27.69 -21.56
C ILE A 244 16.58 -26.19 -21.44
N ARG A 245 17.43 -25.33 -22.02
CA ARG A 245 17.24 -23.87 -21.97
C ARG A 245 15.95 -23.43 -22.66
N ARG A 246 15.65 -24.00 -23.83
CA ARG A 246 14.42 -23.70 -24.58
C ARG A 246 13.19 -24.01 -23.73
N LEU A 247 13.15 -25.18 -23.12
CA LEU A 247 11.99 -25.63 -22.34
C LEU A 247 11.88 -24.92 -20.99
N LEU A 248 12.98 -24.63 -20.31
CA LEU A 248 12.97 -23.75 -19.15
C LEU A 248 12.39 -22.38 -19.49
N ARG A 249 12.76 -21.80 -20.64
CA ARG A 249 12.15 -20.54 -21.12
C ARG A 249 10.65 -20.69 -21.36
N VAL A 250 10.22 -21.71 -22.12
CA VAL A 250 8.79 -21.95 -22.39
C VAL A 250 8.01 -22.09 -21.08
N GLY A 251 8.51 -22.91 -20.15
CA GLY A 251 7.88 -23.13 -18.86
C GLY A 251 7.82 -21.87 -17.98
N THR A 252 8.86 -21.04 -18.04
CA THR A 252 8.92 -19.75 -17.33
C THR A 252 7.86 -18.79 -17.89
N LEU A 253 7.81 -18.61 -19.21
CA LEU A 253 6.85 -17.72 -19.89
C LEU A 253 5.39 -18.13 -19.64
N GLN A 254 5.12 -19.44 -19.62
CA GLN A 254 3.82 -20.01 -19.31
C GLN A 254 3.49 -20.00 -17.81
N ARG A 255 4.47 -19.71 -16.95
CA ARG A 255 4.37 -19.71 -15.47
C ARG A 255 4.09 -21.10 -14.87
N VAL A 256 4.41 -22.17 -15.58
CA VAL A 256 4.21 -23.56 -15.12
C VAL A 256 5.39 -24.10 -14.31
N LEU A 257 6.57 -23.47 -14.43
CA LEU A 257 7.73 -23.71 -13.57
C LEU A 257 8.47 -22.40 -13.29
N GLN A 258 9.35 -22.41 -12.28
CA GLN A 258 10.19 -21.28 -11.92
C GLN A 258 11.65 -21.71 -11.78
N PRO A 259 12.55 -21.29 -12.69
CA PRO A 259 13.98 -21.54 -12.55
C PRO A 259 14.51 -20.94 -11.24
N VAL A 260 15.23 -21.74 -10.46
CA VAL A 260 15.82 -21.36 -9.17
C VAL A 260 17.34 -21.34 -9.29
N LEU A 261 17.89 -20.17 -8.97
CA LEU A 261 19.31 -19.89 -8.87
C LEU A 261 19.69 -19.71 -7.40
N CYS A 262 20.99 -19.78 -7.11
CA CYS A 262 21.52 -19.46 -5.78
C CYS A 262 22.80 -18.62 -5.88
N GLY A 263 23.09 -17.88 -4.81
CA GLY A 263 24.30 -17.06 -4.76
C GLY A 263 24.44 -16.26 -3.48
N SER A 264 25.42 -15.36 -3.50
CA SER A 264 25.61 -14.33 -2.50
C SER A 264 25.96 -13.03 -3.21
N SER A 265 25.02 -12.10 -3.24
CA SER A 265 25.25 -10.75 -3.78
C SER A 265 26.31 -9.99 -2.96
N LEU A 266 26.40 -10.28 -1.65
CA LEU A 266 27.41 -9.68 -0.78
C LEU A 266 28.81 -10.19 -1.12
N LYS A 267 28.96 -11.49 -1.35
CA LYS A 267 30.24 -12.14 -1.68
C LYS A 267 30.55 -12.22 -3.17
N HIS A 268 29.76 -11.55 -4.02
CA HIS A 268 30.02 -11.47 -5.46
C HIS A 268 29.90 -12.81 -6.21
N ILE A 269 29.07 -13.73 -5.70
CA ILE A 269 28.91 -15.08 -6.25
C ILE A 269 27.51 -15.23 -6.85
N GLY A 270 27.42 -15.58 -8.14
CA GLY A 270 26.18 -15.97 -8.79
C GLY A 270 25.33 -14.85 -9.42
N VAL A 271 25.73 -13.57 -9.31
CA VAL A 271 24.96 -12.45 -9.89
C VAL A 271 25.10 -12.38 -11.42
N GLN A 272 26.26 -12.68 -12.00
CA GLN A 272 26.42 -12.69 -13.46
C GLN A 272 25.64 -13.85 -14.13
N PRO A 273 25.65 -15.09 -13.59
CA PRO A 273 24.72 -16.14 -14.02
C PRO A 273 23.25 -15.74 -13.88
N LEU A 274 22.89 -14.97 -12.85
CA LEU A 274 21.54 -14.40 -12.71
C LEU A 274 21.20 -13.44 -13.85
N LEU A 275 22.14 -12.58 -14.26
CA LEU A 275 21.95 -11.69 -15.42
C LEU A 275 21.81 -12.47 -16.74
N ASP A 276 22.54 -13.56 -16.89
CA ASP A 276 22.39 -14.46 -18.05
C ASP A 276 20.99 -15.12 -18.06
N ALA A 277 20.52 -15.56 -16.90
CA ALA A 277 19.18 -16.13 -16.74
C ALA A 277 18.06 -15.12 -17.02
N VAL A 278 18.25 -13.84 -16.68
CA VAL A 278 17.30 -12.76 -17.04
C VAL A 278 17.13 -12.68 -18.57
N GLY A 279 18.24 -12.61 -19.31
CA GLY A 279 18.19 -12.57 -20.77
C GLY A 279 17.56 -13.83 -21.37
N ALA A 280 17.94 -15.00 -20.83
CA ALA A 280 17.57 -16.31 -21.36
C ALA A 280 16.13 -16.76 -21.04
N PHE A 281 15.60 -16.45 -19.86
CA PHE A 281 14.35 -17.05 -19.38
C PHE A 281 13.21 -16.05 -19.18
N LEU A 282 13.50 -14.77 -18.93
CA LEU A 282 12.44 -13.76 -18.75
C LEU A 282 11.92 -13.23 -20.11
N PRO A 283 10.64 -12.78 -20.14
CA PRO A 283 9.99 -12.31 -21.36
C PRO A 283 10.52 -10.96 -21.85
N SER A 284 10.46 -10.79 -23.16
CA SER A 284 10.38 -9.48 -23.81
C SER A 284 8.96 -8.92 -23.76
N PRO A 285 8.76 -7.61 -23.99
CA PRO A 285 7.43 -7.00 -24.13
C PRO A 285 6.53 -7.68 -25.16
N LEU A 286 7.09 -8.26 -26.23
CA LEU A 286 6.34 -8.94 -27.29
C LEU A 286 5.77 -10.29 -26.85
N GLU A 287 6.40 -10.93 -25.87
CA GLU A 287 5.98 -12.22 -25.32
C GLU A 287 4.93 -12.07 -24.20
N ARG A 288 4.52 -10.83 -23.90
CA ARG A 288 3.42 -10.54 -22.99
C ARG A 288 2.10 -10.46 -23.75
N PRO A 289 0.98 -10.86 -23.13
CA PRO A 289 -0.34 -10.64 -23.72
C PRO A 289 -0.57 -9.16 -24.04
N PRO A 290 -1.24 -8.83 -25.16
CA PRO A 290 -1.66 -7.46 -25.47
C PRO A 290 -2.44 -6.85 -24.30
N VAL A 291 -2.20 -5.56 -24.01
CA VAL A 291 -2.93 -4.90 -22.93
C VAL A 291 -4.37 -4.66 -23.32
N GLN A 292 -5.25 -4.74 -22.32
CA GLN A 292 -6.68 -4.57 -22.47
C GLN A 292 -7.17 -3.38 -21.66
N GLY A 293 -8.20 -2.71 -22.17
CA GLY A 293 -8.83 -1.58 -21.49
C GLY A 293 -10.23 -1.33 -22.03
N LEU A 294 -10.98 -0.45 -21.36
CA LEU A 294 -12.32 -0.04 -21.76
C LEU A 294 -12.26 1.22 -22.62
N ASN A 295 -13.09 1.30 -23.66
CA ASN A 295 -13.29 2.55 -24.37
C ASN A 295 -14.26 3.46 -23.59
N PRO A 296 -13.81 4.60 -23.04
CA PRO A 296 -14.66 5.48 -22.22
C PRO A 296 -15.77 6.18 -23.02
N ASN A 297 -15.64 6.24 -24.35
CA ASN A 297 -16.61 6.90 -25.24
C ASN A 297 -17.64 5.91 -25.82
N ALA A 298 -17.49 4.61 -25.58
CA ALA A 298 -18.40 3.62 -26.10
C ALA A 298 -19.73 3.63 -25.33
N LYS A 299 -20.85 3.60 -26.05
CA LYS A 299 -22.21 3.53 -25.45
C LYS A 299 -22.48 2.24 -24.66
N LYS A 300 -21.67 1.21 -24.90
CA LYS A 300 -21.65 -0.07 -24.18
C LYS A 300 -20.20 -0.38 -23.83
N GLU A 301 -19.98 -1.02 -22.68
CA GLU A 301 -18.65 -1.47 -22.28
C GLU A 301 -18.04 -2.33 -23.38
N THR A 302 -16.99 -1.79 -24.00
CA THR A 302 -16.28 -2.41 -25.11
C THR A 302 -14.83 -2.54 -24.70
N ILE A 303 -14.34 -3.78 -24.67
CA ILE A 303 -12.94 -4.08 -24.38
C ILE A 303 -12.13 -3.82 -25.66
N GLU A 304 -11.18 -2.90 -25.57
CA GLU A 304 -10.17 -2.67 -26.59
C GLU A 304 -8.86 -3.33 -26.20
N THR A 305 -8.15 -3.83 -27.21
CA THR A 305 -6.83 -4.44 -27.06
C THR A 305 -5.78 -3.62 -27.78
N ARG A 306 -4.58 -3.52 -27.21
CA ARG A 306 -3.42 -2.85 -27.82
C ARG A 306 -2.22 -3.80 -27.83
N LYS A 307 -1.68 -4.06 -29.01
CA LYS A 307 -0.49 -4.89 -29.19
C LYS A 307 0.76 -4.06 -28.96
N CYS A 308 1.81 -4.70 -28.48
CA CYS A 308 3.14 -4.10 -28.41
C CYS A 308 3.70 -3.91 -29.84
N SER A 309 3.31 -2.79 -30.47
CA SER A 309 3.71 -2.42 -31.81
C SER A 309 3.69 -0.90 -31.96
N THR A 310 4.66 -0.37 -32.72
CA THR A 310 4.71 1.05 -33.10
C THR A 310 3.60 1.45 -34.08
N LYS A 311 2.90 0.47 -34.68
CA LYS A 311 1.78 0.69 -35.62
C LYS A 311 0.42 0.82 -34.93
N ASP A 312 0.29 0.28 -33.72
CA ASP A 312 -0.94 0.40 -32.93
C ASP A 312 -1.05 1.82 -32.34
N PRO A 313 -2.25 2.31 -32.00
CA PRO A 313 -2.42 3.63 -31.39
C PRO A 313 -1.66 3.73 -30.05
N PHE A 314 -1.09 4.89 -29.76
CA PHE A 314 -0.37 5.11 -28.50
C PHE A 314 -1.24 4.82 -27.26
N CYS A 315 -0.69 4.00 -26.37
CA CYS A 315 -1.24 3.69 -25.06
C CYS A 315 -0.08 3.51 -24.06
N GLY A 316 -0.08 4.30 -23.00
CA GLY A 316 0.89 4.20 -21.91
C GLY A 316 0.23 4.31 -20.54
N LEU A 317 0.90 3.78 -19.53
CA LEU A 317 0.44 3.81 -18.13
C LEU A 317 1.43 4.61 -17.28
N VAL A 318 0.93 5.64 -16.59
CA VAL A 318 1.68 6.37 -15.57
C VAL A 318 1.73 5.50 -14.31
N PHE A 319 2.91 5.02 -13.91
CA PHE A 319 3.03 4.09 -12.78
C PHE A 319 3.84 4.64 -11.60
N LYS A 320 4.56 5.74 -11.80
CA LYS A 320 5.27 6.45 -10.72
C LYS A 320 5.31 7.95 -11.02
N ILE A 321 5.15 8.78 -10.00
CA ILE A 321 5.34 10.24 -10.08
C ILE A 321 6.30 10.66 -8.98
N VAL A 322 7.35 11.38 -9.36
CA VAL A 322 8.35 11.90 -8.43
C VAL A 322 8.39 13.42 -8.54
N ALA A 323 8.34 14.11 -7.41
CA ALA A 323 8.54 15.55 -7.39
C ALA A 323 10.00 15.85 -7.78
N ASP A 324 10.18 16.74 -8.75
CA ASP A 324 11.49 17.22 -9.19
C ASP A 324 11.47 18.76 -9.14
N PRO A 325 12.58 19.43 -8.76
CA PRO A 325 12.64 20.89 -8.70
C PRO A 325 12.21 21.61 -9.98
N HIS A 326 12.30 20.95 -11.13
CA HIS A 326 11.93 21.49 -12.44
C HIS A 326 10.52 21.06 -12.91
N GLY A 327 9.72 20.46 -12.02
CA GLY A 327 8.38 19.95 -12.26
C GLY A 327 8.31 18.42 -12.25
N ASP A 328 7.16 17.87 -11.84
CA ASP A 328 6.98 16.43 -11.63
C ASP A 328 7.48 15.56 -12.79
N LEU A 329 8.29 14.57 -12.44
CA LEU A 329 8.75 13.51 -13.33
C LEU A 329 7.79 12.31 -13.23
N CYS A 330 7.04 12.08 -14.29
CA CYS A 330 6.09 10.97 -14.39
C CYS A 330 6.75 9.81 -15.16
N PHE A 331 6.80 8.61 -14.58
CA PHE A 331 7.29 7.42 -15.25
C PHE A 331 6.14 6.74 -15.97
N VAL A 332 6.34 6.47 -17.26
CA VAL A 332 5.34 5.89 -18.15
C VAL A 332 5.87 4.61 -18.77
N ARG A 333 5.08 3.54 -18.65
CA ARG A 333 5.23 2.30 -19.43
C ARG A 333 4.50 2.47 -20.75
N VAL A 334 5.20 2.45 -21.88
CA VAL A 334 4.59 2.53 -23.22
C VAL A 334 4.23 1.11 -23.67
N TYR A 335 2.94 0.81 -23.81
CA TYR A 335 2.47 -0.52 -24.22
C TYR A 335 2.26 -0.64 -25.72
N SER A 336 1.84 0.43 -26.39
CA SER A 336 1.62 0.45 -27.83
C SER A 336 1.87 1.84 -28.41
N GLY A 337 2.06 1.89 -29.73
CA GLY A 337 2.32 3.11 -30.48
C GLY A 337 3.64 3.76 -30.10
N VAL A 338 3.70 5.09 -30.30
CA VAL A 338 4.90 5.89 -30.08
C VAL A 338 4.53 7.12 -29.27
N LEU A 339 5.18 7.30 -28.12
CA LEU A 339 5.07 8.54 -27.35
C LEU A 339 6.07 9.56 -27.90
N LYS A 340 5.58 10.74 -28.28
CA LYS A 340 6.42 11.82 -28.81
C LYS A 340 6.54 12.96 -27.81
N SER A 341 7.71 13.60 -27.79
CA SER A 341 7.92 14.85 -27.07
C SER A 341 7.01 15.95 -27.64
N ARG A 342 6.60 16.90 -26.81
CA ARG A 342 5.67 18.00 -27.13
C ARG A 342 4.29 17.54 -27.65
N SER A 343 3.90 16.31 -27.35
CA SER A 343 2.59 15.75 -27.73
C SER A 343 1.52 16.02 -26.67
N ARG A 344 0.25 15.75 -27.04
CA ARG A 344 -0.91 15.96 -26.17
C ARG A 344 -1.79 14.72 -26.05
N PRO A 345 -1.32 13.65 -25.37
CA PRO A 345 -2.14 12.47 -25.13
C PRO A 345 -3.36 12.79 -24.27
N LEU A 346 -4.41 11.98 -24.42
CA LEU A 346 -5.64 12.03 -23.64
C LEU A 346 -5.47 11.19 -22.37
N ASN A 347 -5.79 11.78 -21.22
CA ASN A 347 -6.10 11.05 -20.00
C ASN A 347 -7.62 10.74 -19.99
N PRO A 348 -8.03 9.47 -20.15
CA PRO A 348 -9.43 9.10 -20.27
C PRO A 348 -10.19 9.23 -18.94
N ARG A 349 -9.53 9.05 -17.78
CA ARG A 349 -10.16 9.23 -16.46
C ARG A 349 -10.60 10.68 -16.26
N LEU A 350 -9.78 11.62 -16.73
CA LEU A 350 -10.04 13.05 -16.61
C LEU A 350 -10.83 13.62 -17.79
N GLY A 351 -10.88 12.92 -18.92
CA GLY A 351 -11.40 13.45 -20.19
C GLY A 351 -10.58 14.63 -20.74
N LYS A 352 -9.33 14.80 -20.29
CA LYS A 352 -8.48 15.96 -20.61
C LYS A 352 -7.22 15.54 -21.37
N LYS A 353 -6.79 16.41 -22.29
CA LYS A 353 -5.47 16.28 -22.94
C LYS A 353 -4.40 16.91 -22.06
N GLU A 354 -3.30 16.19 -21.88
CA GLU A 354 -2.16 16.60 -21.05
C GLU A 354 -0.97 16.93 -21.94
N MET A 355 -0.19 17.95 -21.60
CA MET A 355 0.97 18.36 -22.39
C MET A 355 2.22 17.59 -21.93
N VAL A 356 2.77 16.75 -22.80
CA VAL A 356 4.06 16.09 -22.56
C VAL A 356 5.14 17.02 -23.09
N SER A 357 5.88 17.68 -22.20
CA SER A 357 6.89 18.69 -22.56
C SER A 357 8.18 18.05 -23.05
N GLN A 358 8.72 17.10 -22.28
CA GLN A 358 10.00 16.43 -22.54
C GLN A 358 9.90 14.94 -22.18
N LEU A 359 10.71 14.13 -22.85
CA LEU A 359 10.88 12.70 -22.59
C LEU A 359 12.34 12.43 -22.19
N TRP A 360 12.55 11.55 -21.22
CA TRP A 360 13.84 11.28 -20.63
C TRP A 360 14.06 9.78 -20.46
N HIS A 361 15.17 9.25 -21.01
CA HIS A 361 15.66 7.94 -20.61
C HIS A 361 16.41 8.05 -19.28
N ILE A 362 16.09 7.15 -18.36
CA ILE A 362 16.64 7.16 -17.01
C ILE A 362 17.74 6.09 -16.95
N GLN A 363 18.98 6.56 -16.95
CA GLN A 363 20.18 5.73 -16.91
C GLN A 363 20.82 5.80 -15.51
N ALA A 364 21.43 4.69 -15.07
CA ALA A 364 22.09 4.60 -13.76
C ALA A 364 23.33 5.53 -13.64
N ASP A 365 24.09 5.62 -14.74
CA ASP A 365 25.46 6.18 -14.76
C ASP A 365 25.52 7.70 -14.99
N ARG A 366 24.41 8.32 -15.44
CA ARG A 366 24.43 9.72 -15.86
C ARG A 366 23.44 10.54 -15.05
N ARG A 367 23.98 11.53 -14.33
CA ARG A 367 23.22 12.70 -13.83
C ARG A 367 22.49 13.44 -14.96
N GLU A 368 22.84 13.16 -16.22
CA GLU A 368 22.18 13.66 -17.41
C GLU A 368 21.07 12.70 -17.84
N LYS A 369 19.83 13.09 -17.54
CA LYS A 369 18.64 12.56 -18.21
C LYS A 369 18.86 12.70 -19.72
N LEU A 370 18.78 11.63 -20.50
CA LEU A 370 18.92 11.73 -21.96
C LEU A 370 17.58 12.13 -22.57
N GLU A 371 17.47 13.38 -23.02
CA GLU A 371 16.27 13.85 -23.71
C GLU A 371 16.11 13.10 -25.04
N THR A 372 14.91 12.60 -25.30
CA THR A 372 14.56 11.94 -26.57
C THR A 372 13.30 12.55 -27.17
N ASP A 373 13.21 12.54 -28.49
CA ASP A 373 12.05 13.06 -29.22
C ASP A 373 10.89 12.05 -29.25
N ALA A 374 11.19 10.76 -29.14
CA ALA A 374 10.19 9.69 -29.20
C ALA A 374 10.64 8.44 -28.44
N VAL A 375 9.65 7.67 -27.95
CA VAL A 375 9.82 6.37 -27.31
C VAL A 375 8.80 5.39 -27.88
N ASP A 376 9.27 4.21 -28.26
CA ASP A 376 8.50 3.15 -28.90
C ASP A 376 7.80 2.23 -27.88
N ALA A 377 6.87 1.42 -28.38
CA ALA A 377 6.19 0.40 -27.60
C ALA A 377 7.17 -0.60 -26.96
N GLY A 378 6.95 -0.93 -25.68
CA GLY A 378 7.78 -1.87 -24.93
C GLY A 378 8.88 -1.22 -24.08
N GLU A 379 8.95 0.11 -24.04
CA GLU A 379 9.90 0.85 -23.19
C GLU A 379 9.26 1.52 -21.95
N ILE A 380 10.13 2.00 -21.07
CA ILE A 380 9.81 2.80 -19.88
C ILE A 380 10.54 4.14 -20.00
N VAL A 381 9.83 5.24 -19.78
CA VAL A 381 10.35 6.59 -19.97
C VAL A 381 9.88 7.53 -18.86
N GLY A 382 10.73 8.47 -18.45
CA GLY A 382 10.35 9.59 -17.60
C GLY A 382 9.87 10.78 -18.43
N ILE A 383 8.74 11.39 -18.09
CA ILE A 383 8.16 12.52 -18.81
C ILE A 383 7.85 13.67 -17.89
N THR A 384 7.94 14.90 -18.41
CA THR A 384 7.59 16.13 -17.68
C THR A 384 6.49 16.90 -18.39
N GLY A 385 5.81 17.81 -17.66
CA GLY A 385 4.80 18.71 -18.21
C GLY A 385 3.34 18.34 -17.93
N ILE A 386 3.10 17.10 -17.47
CA ILE A 386 1.79 16.62 -17.05
C ILE A 386 1.37 17.29 -15.74
N LYS A 387 0.10 17.74 -15.66
CA LYS A 387 -0.38 18.50 -14.51
C LYS A 387 -1.44 17.79 -13.68
N ASP A 388 -2.42 17.13 -14.29
CA ASP A 388 -3.59 16.61 -13.56
C ASP A 388 -3.53 15.08 -13.37
N SER A 389 -2.74 14.39 -14.17
CA SER A 389 -2.66 12.93 -14.12
C SER A 389 -2.02 12.44 -12.81
N ALA A 390 -2.54 11.33 -12.31
CA ALA A 390 -2.10 10.66 -11.10
C ALA A 390 -1.49 9.29 -11.43
N THR A 391 -0.87 8.68 -10.43
CA THR A 391 -0.36 7.32 -10.60
C THR A 391 -1.51 6.33 -10.85
N GLY A 392 -1.35 5.46 -11.85
CA GLY A 392 -2.37 4.53 -12.33
C GLY A 392 -3.15 5.04 -13.55
N ASP A 393 -2.95 6.29 -13.95
CA ASP A 393 -3.65 6.86 -15.10
C ASP A 393 -3.11 6.33 -16.44
N THR A 394 -4.03 6.15 -17.38
CA THR A 394 -3.70 5.85 -18.78
C THR A 394 -3.46 7.15 -19.55
N LEU A 395 -2.47 7.15 -20.42
CA LEU A 395 -2.27 8.17 -21.46
C LEU A 395 -2.46 7.49 -22.81
N CYS A 396 -3.36 8.00 -23.64
CA CYS A 396 -3.71 7.38 -24.92
C CYS A 396 -3.90 8.40 -26.04
N GLU A 397 -4.00 7.92 -27.28
CA GLU A 397 -4.39 8.79 -28.40
C GLU A 397 -5.84 9.25 -28.28
N ALA A 398 -6.07 10.55 -28.51
CA ALA A 398 -7.40 11.14 -28.36
C ALA A 398 -8.46 10.57 -29.32
N ASN A 399 -8.05 10.11 -30.50
CA ASN A 399 -8.95 9.52 -31.50
C ASN A 399 -9.20 8.02 -31.25
N HIS A 400 -8.39 7.40 -30.39
CA HIS A 400 -8.46 5.97 -30.04
C HIS A 400 -8.42 5.80 -28.52
N PRO A 401 -9.42 6.36 -27.81
CA PRO A 401 -9.41 6.42 -26.35
C PRO A 401 -9.52 5.02 -25.76
N ILE A 402 -8.66 4.75 -24.79
CA ILE A 402 -8.64 3.50 -24.05
C ILE A 402 -8.26 3.81 -22.59
N ALA A 403 -9.05 3.32 -21.65
CA ALA A 403 -8.75 3.34 -20.23
C ALA A 403 -8.31 1.92 -19.83
N LEU A 404 -7.03 1.76 -19.51
CA LEU A 404 -6.56 0.49 -18.94
C LEU A 404 -7.24 0.28 -17.59
N GLU A 405 -7.35 -0.98 -17.16
CA GLU A 405 -7.91 -1.34 -15.85
C GLU A 405 -7.30 -0.47 -14.74
N SER A 406 -8.02 -0.02 -13.71
CA SER A 406 -7.40 0.73 -12.61
C SER A 406 -6.81 -0.23 -11.59
N ILE A 407 -5.65 0.08 -10.99
CA ILE A 407 -5.18 -0.66 -9.82
C ILE A 407 -6.14 -0.35 -8.67
N VAL A 408 -6.74 -1.39 -8.09
CA VAL A 408 -7.53 -1.24 -6.86
C VAL A 408 -6.57 -1.25 -5.69
N PHE A 409 -6.39 -0.10 -5.07
CA PHE A 409 -5.57 0.02 -3.88
C PHE A 409 -6.36 -0.38 -2.64
N PRO A 410 -5.73 -1.08 -1.67
CA PRO A 410 -6.36 -1.35 -0.38
C PRO A 410 -6.71 -0.03 0.34
N GLU A 411 -7.72 -0.09 1.19
CA GLU A 411 -8.05 1.08 2.01
C GLU A 411 -6.97 1.32 3.07
N PRO A 412 -6.67 2.60 3.38
CA PRO A 412 -5.74 2.93 4.45
C PRO A 412 -6.18 2.33 5.78
N VAL A 413 -5.22 1.77 6.53
CA VAL A 413 -5.50 1.08 7.81
C VAL A 413 -5.23 1.96 9.03
N ILE A 414 -4.44 3.03 8.89
CA ILE A 414 -4.16 3.98 9.97
C ILE A 414 -4.59 5.37 9.55
N SER A 415 -5.16 6.11 10.51
CA SER A 415 -5.42 7.54 10.40
C SER A 415 -4.77 8.31 11.56
N MET A 416 -4.21 9.47 11.27
CA MET A 416 -3.64 10.41 12.23
C MET A 416 -4.12 11.84 11.93
N ALA A 417 -4.25 12.67 12.96
CA ALA A 417 -4.52 14.09 12.76
C ALA A 417 -3.21 14.82 12.48
N VAL A 418 -3.20 15.70 11.48
CA VAL A 418 -2.05 16.55 11.14
C VAL A 418 -2.44 18.02 11.21
N GLU A 419 -1.59 18.81 11.87
CA GLU A 419 -1.76 20.26 11.99
C GLU A 419 -0.43 20.96 11.71
N PRO A 420 -0.43 22.10 11.00
CA PRO A 420 0.80 22.86 10.80
C PRO A 420 1.21 23.53 12.12
N GLU A 421 2.51 23.72 12.35
CA GLU A 421 2.97 24.41 13.56
C GLU A 421 2.50 25.86 13.64
N SER A 422 2.29 26.50 12.49
CA SER A 422 1.80 27.87 12.37
C SER A 422 0.49 27.92 11.59
N SER A 423 -0.44 28.77 12.04
CA SER A 423 -1.69 29.03 11.31
C SER A 423 -1.46 29.61 9.91
N ALA A 424 -0.31 30.26 9.67
CA ALA A 424 0.05 30.79 8.35
C ALA A 424 0.30 29.68 7.31
N ASP A 425 0.69 28.49 7.77
CA ASP A 425 1.06 27.37 6.90
C ASP A 425 -0.13 26.46 6.54
N ARG A 426 -1.36 26.76 7.00
CA ARG A 426 -2.55 25.96 6.68
C ARG A 426 -2.79 25.77 5.19
N ARG A 427 -2.64 26.84 4.41
CA ARG A 427 -2.80 26.77 2.95
C ARG A 427 -1.72 25.91 2.31
N LYS A 428 -0.47 26.07 2.75
CA LYS A 428 0.67 25.28 2.28
C LYS A 428 0.50 23.80 2.62
N LEU A 429 -0.05 23.48 3.80
CA LEU A 429 -0.39 22.12 4.20
C LEU A 429 -1.41 21.51 3.24
N ALA A 430 -2.52 22.20 2.97
CA ALA A 430 -3.55 21.70 2.04
C ALA A 430 -2.98 21.41 0.64
N GLU A 431 -2.18 22.34 0.10
CA GLU A 431 -1.51 22.18 -1.20
C GLU A 431 -0.52 20.99 -1.19
N THR A 432 0.26 20.83 -0.11
CA THR A 432 1.22 19.74 0.06
C THR A 432 0.53 18.37 0.16
N LEU A 433 -0.53 18.27 0.97
CA LEU A 433 -1.31 17.05 1.14
C LEU A 433 -1.96 16.59 -0.17
N GLN A 434 -2.48 17.53 -0.97
CA GLN A 434 -3.02 17.23 -2.28
C GLN A 434 -1.93 16.68 -3.23
N MET A 435 -0.72 17.26 -3.19
CA MET A 435 0.38 16.79 -4.03
C MET A 435 0.88 15.41 -3.62
N LEU A 436 0.98 15.13 -2.32
CA LEU A 436 1.32 13.81 -1.79
C LEU A 436 0.27 12.75 -2.16
N SER A 437 -1.03 13.10 -2.08
CA SER A 437 -2.12 12.20 -2.48
C SER A 437 -2.11 11.87 -3.98
N ARG A 438 -1.57 12.76 -4.83
CA ARG A 438 -1.40 12.49 -6.27
C ARG A 438 -0.26 11.50 -6.54
N GLN A 439 0.79 11.55 -5.71
CA GLN A 439 1.96 10.68 -5.82
C GLN A 439 1.67 9.28 -5.26
N ASP A 440 0.93 9.21 -4.15
CA ASP A 440 0.55 7.97 -3.49
C ASP A 440 -0.98 7.83 -3.36
N PRO A 441 -1.62 6.94 -4.15
CA PRO A 441 -3.06 6.71 -4.09
C PRO A 441 -3.53 5.99 -2.81
N THR A 442 -2.62 5.43 -2.01
CA THR A 442 -2.92 4.88 -0.68
C THR A 442 -2.81 5.89 0.44
N PHE A 443 -2.35 7.10 0.15
CA PHE A 443 -2.42 8.22 1.08
C PHE A 443 -3.72 9.01 0.85
N ARG A 444 -4.48 9.21 1.93
CA ARG A 444 -5.70 10.04 1.90
C ARG A 444 -5.60 11.18 2.91
N ALA A 445 -5.88 12.39 2.47
CA ALA A 445 -6.08 13.53 3.34
C ALA A 445 -7.54 13.97 3.28
N THR A 446 -8.20 14.00 4.44
CA THR A 446 -9.61 14.42 4.56
C THR A 446 -9.74 15.39 5.72
N VAL A 447 -10.68 16.33 5.62
CA VAL A 447 -11.04 17.18 6.76
C VAL A 447 -12.21 16.53 7.47
N ASN A 448 -12.06 16.24 8.76
CA ASN A 448 -13.15 15.75 9.58
C ASN A 448 -14.12 16.91 9.84
N GLU A 449 -15.36 16.78 9.38
CA GLU A 449 -16.38 17.83 9.46
C GLU A 449 -16.80 18.13 10.91
N GLU A 450 -16.71 17.16 11.81
CA GLU A 450 -17.12 17.30 13.21
C GLU A 450 -16.01 17.92 14.07
N THR A 451 -14.77 17.48 13.90
CA THR A 451 -13.64 17.95 14.73
C THR A 451 -12.87 19.11 14.09
N GLY A 452 -13.08 19.38 12.79
CA GLY A 452 -12.32 20.34 12.00
C GLY A 452 -10.86 19.93 11.74
N GLN A 453 -10.44 18.75 12.22
CA GLN A 453 -9.07 18.28 12.06
C GLN A 453 -8.82 17.77 10.65
N THR A 454 -7.62 18.02 10.13
CA THR A 454 -7.17 17.34 8.90
C THR A 454 -6.64 15.96 9.28
N LEU A 455 -7.30 14.91 8.80
CA LEU A 455 -6.93 13.53 9.01
C LEU A 455 -6.13 13.03 7.79
N ILE A 456 -4.92 12.57 8.05
CA ILE A 456 -4.09 11.84 7.09
C ILE A 456 -4.22 10.34 7.36
N SER A 457 -4.41 9.56 6.31
CA SER A 457 -4.55 8.11 6.40
C SER A 457 -3.57 7.42 5.46
N GLY A 458 -2.98 6.31 5.92
CA GLY A 458 -1.97 5.55 5.19
C GLY A 458 -2.01 4.05 5.51
N MET A 459 -1.07 3.31 4.93
CA MET A 459 -0.98 1.85 4.98
C MET A 459 -0.34 1.28 6.26
N GLY A 460 0.21 2.15 7.10
CA GLY A 460 0.89 1.78 8.34
C GLY A 460 1.59 2.98 8.98
N GLU A 461 2.20 2.77 10.15
CA GLU A 461 2.83 3.84 10.92
C GLU A 461 4.07 4.38 10.21
N LEU A 462 4.90 3.48 9.66
CA LEU A 462 6.10 3.85 8.93
C LEU A 462 5.74 4.65 7.67
N HIS A 463 4.64 4.30 6.99
CA HIS A 463 4.16 5.10 5.86
C HIS A 463 3.86 6.55 6.28
N LEU A 464 3.08 6.75 7.34
CA LEU A 464 2.74 8.10 7.81
C LEU A 464 3.95 8.87 8.35
N GLU A 465 4.89 8.19 9.01
CA GLU A 465 6.14 8.76 9.49
C GLU A 465 7.00 9.30 8.32
N VAL A 466 7.19 8.48 7.28
CA VAL A 466 7.92 8.90 6.07
C VAL A 466 7.24 10.09 5.42
N ILE A 467 5.90 10.08 5.31
CA ILE A 467 5.15 11.21 4.76
C ILE A 467 5.34 12.49 5.59
N GLN A 468 5.33 12.39 6.92
CA GLN A 468 5.60 13.53 7.81
C GLN A 468 7.00 14.11 7.55
N HIS A 469 8.02 13.25 7.51
CA HIS A 469 9.40 13.69 7.26
C HIS A 469 9.56 14.34 5.89
N ARG A 470 8.87 13.85 4.86
CA ARG A 470 8.83 14.50 3.55
C ARG A 470 8.19 15.89 3.59
N MET A 471 7.08 16.07 4.31
CA MET A 471 6.50 17.41 4.48
C MET A 471 7.53 18.39 5.04
N GLN A 472 8.31 17.95 6.03
CA GLN A 472 9.36 18.76 6.63
C GLN A 472 10.54 19.00 5.68
N ARG A 473 11.03 17.96 5.02
CA ARG A 473 12.24 18.00 4.19
C ARG A 473 12.02 18.58 2.80
N ASP A 474 11.08 18.00 2.05
CA ASP A 474 10.83 18.32 0.63
C ASP A 474 10.08 19.65 0.52
N PHE A 475 9.13 19.89 1.42
CA PHE A 475 8.23 21.04 1.38
C PHE A 475 8.58 22.14 2.37
N LYS A 476 9.57 21.92 3.27
CA LYS A 476 9.92 22.85 4.34
C LYS A 476 8.68 23.25 5.16
N LEU A 477 7.88 22.25 5.51
CA LEU A 477 6.63 22.42 6.25
C LEU A 477 6.70 21.59 7.53
N ASN A 478 6.86 22.27 8.67
CA ASN A 478 6.80 21.60 9.96
C ASN A 478 5.33 21.32 10.31
N VAL A 479 5.05 20.06 10.64
CA VAL A 479 3.72 19.59 11.04
C VAL A 479 3.81 18.82 12.34
N ARG A 480 2.72 18.84 13.09
CA ARG A 480 2.52 18.00 14.28
C ARG A 480 1.49 16.94 13.96
N VAL A 481 1.82 15.71 14.33
CA VAL A 481 0.96 14.55 14.12
C VAL A 481 0.48 14.05 15.48
N HIS A 482 -0.82 13.83 15.60
CA HIS A 482 -1.48 13.43 16.83
C HIS A 482 -2.48 12.30 16.57
N ARG A 483 -2.86 11.59 17.63
CA ARG A 483 -4.00 10.66 17.55
C ARG A 483 -5.27 11.44 17.15
N PRO A 484 -6.08 10.93 16.21
CA PRO A 484 -7.34 11.56 15.86
C PRO A 484 -8.22 11.75 17.10
N ARG A 485 -8.91 12.89 17.18
CA ARG A 485 -9.95 13.07 18.20
C ARG A 485 -11.10 12.11 17.89
N VAL A 486 -11.59 11.45 18.93
CA VAL A 486 -12.79 10.62 18.85
C VAL A 486 -14.00 11.53 19.07
N SER A 487 -14.98 11.43 18.18
CA SER A 487 -16.25 12.14 18.31
C SER A 487 -17.12 11.46 19.36
N TYR A 488 -16.93 11.78 20.63
CA TYR A 488 -17.82 11.37 21.70
C TYR A 488 -19.16 12.12 21.60
N ARG A 489 -20.19 11.52 22.20
CA ARG A 489 -21.53 12.09 22.30
C ARG A 489 -22.02 11.99 23.73
N GLU A 490 -23.07 12.71 24.07
CA GLU A 490 -23.69 12.62 25.40
C GLU A 490 -25.15 12.19 25.28
N THR A 491 -25.70 11.57 26.31
CA THR A 491 -27.11 11.20 26.37
C THR A 491 -27.60 11.15 27.82
N ILE A 492 -28.89 10.91 28.01
CA ILE A 492 -29.49 10.86 29.34
C ILE A 492 -29.92 9.44 29.72
N LYS A 493 -29.80 9.10 31.01
CA LYS A 493 -30.22 7.79 31.54
C LYS A 493 -31.70 7.68 31.85
N LYS A 494 -32.30 8.78 32.32
CA LYS A 494 -33.67 8.76 32.87
C LYS A 494 -34.54 9.80 32.18
N THR A 495 -35.84 9.52 32.14
CA THR A 495 -36.81 10.56 31.81
C THR A 495 -36.87 11.59 32.93
N GLN A 496 -36.77 12.87 32.58
CA GLN A 496 -36.81 13.98 33.54
C GLN A 496 -37.66 15.12 32.99
N THR A 497 -38.31 15.85 33.89
CA THR A 497 -38.98 17.12 33.55
C THR A 497 -38.23 18.26 34.20
N ALA A 498 -37.82 19.25 33.42
CA ALA A 498 -37.07 20.40 33.88
C ALA A 498 -37.74 21.69 33.44
N VAL A 499 -37.58 22.71 34.28
CA VAL A 499 -38.12 24.04 34.06
C VAL A 499 -36.95 25.03 34.08
N GLY A 500 -36.81 25.79 33.00
CA GLY A 500 -35.93 26.94 32.92
C GLY A 500 -36.73 28.22 33.00
N GLU A 501 -36.19 29.22 33.69
CA GLU A 501 -36.89 30.48 33.97
C GLU A 501 -35.91 31.64 33.87
N PHE A 502 -36.19 32.57 32.95
CA PHE A 502 -35.43 33.80 32.85
C PHE A 502 -36.29 34.97 33.33
N SER A 503 -35.84 35.66 34.38
CA SER A 503 -36.47 36.87 34.90
C SER A 503 -35.42 37.96 35.13
N ARG A 504 -35.46 39.04 34.33
CA ARG A 504 -34.53 40.17 34.49
C ARG A 504 -35.21 41.50 34.26
N HIS A 505 -34.95 42.44 35.17
CA HIS A 505 -35.41 43.82 35.04
C HIS A 505 -34.36 44.65 34.28
N VAL A 506 -34.72 45.18 33.12
CA VAL A 506 -33.84 46.01 32.27
C VAL A 506 -34.62 47.24 31.81
N ALA A 507 -34.06 48.44 32.00
CA ALA A 507 -34.64 49.70 31.55
C ALA A 507 -36.12 49.92 31.94
N GLY A 508 -36.53 49.47 33.13
CA GLY A 508 -37.89 49.62 33.64
C GLY A 508 -38.87 48.51 33.23
N VAL A 509 -38.40 47.50 32.49
CA VAL A 509 -39.21 46.40 31.94
C VAL A 509 -38.69 45.05 32.46
N THR A 510 -39.59 44.18 32.94
CA THR A 510 -39.25 42.84 33.44
C THR A 510 -39.38 41.78 32.35
N GLN A 511 -38.27 41.45 31.69
CA GLN A 511 -38.21 40.34 30.74
C GLN A 511 -38.40 39.02 31.48
N PHE A 512 -39.50 38.32 31.18
CA PHE A 512 -39.86 37.05 31.81
C PHE A 512 -40.23 36.00 30.77
N ALA A 513 -39.61 34.83 30.87
CA ALA A 513 -40.01 33.63 30.16
C ALA A 513 -39.76 32.39 31.02
N ARG A 514 -40.63 31.40 30.89
CA ARG A 514 -40.50 30.10 31.55
C ARG A 514 -40.81 29.00 30.56
N VAL A 515 -39.93 28.00 30.45
CA VAL A 515 -40.08 26.88 29.53
C VAL A 515 -39.99 25.59 30.32
N GLN A 516 -40.99 24.72 30.17
CA GLN A 516 -40.99 23.38 30.75
C GLN A 516 -40.74 22.33 29.65
N LEU A 517 -39.67 21.55 29.83
CA LEU A 517 -39.27 20.49 28.93
C LEU A 517 -39.38 19.13 29.63
N LYS A 518 -39.91 18.14 28.92
CA LYS A 518 -39.77 16.73 29.27
C LYS A 518 -38.70 16.11 28.38
N LEU A 519 -37.65 15.58 28.98
CA LEU A 519 -36.54 14.91 28.34
C LEU A 519 -36.73 13.40 28.49
N GLU A 520 -36.61 12.64 27.41
CA GLU A 520 -36.75 11.19 27.40
C GLU A 520 -35.58 10.53 26.64
N PRO A 521 -34.95 9.48 27.17
CA PRO A 521 -34.00 8.68 26.40
C PRO A 521 -34.69 8.07 25.17
N GLN A 522 -34.06 8.16 24.01
CA GLN A 522 -34.53 7.60 22.74
C GLN A 522 -33.39 6.86 22.01
N PRO A 523 -33.00 5.65 22.47
CA PRO A 523 -31.86 4.90 21.92
C PRO A 523 -32.01 4.52 20.44
N SER A 524 -33.23 4.56 19.89
CA SER A 524 -33.52 4.20 18.51
C SER A 524 -33.24 5.31 17.49
N SER A 525 -32.72 6.47 17.91
CA SER A 525 -32.46 7.63 17.05
C SER A 525 -31.17 8.33 17.45
N ASP A 526 -30.19 8.39 16.54
CA ASP A 526 -28.94 9.13 16.78
C ASP A 526 -29.12 10.66 16.68
N ALA A 527 -30.29 11.13 16.25
CA ALA A 527 -30.63 12.55 16.24
C ALA A 527 -31.48 12.93 17.46
N VAL A 528 -31.30 14.17 17.92
CA VAL A 528 -32.17 14.81 18.90
C VAL A 528 -33.56 15.02 18.29
N VAL A 529 -34.59 14.51 18.96
CA VAL A 529 -35.98 14.69 18.53
C VAL A 529 -36.62 15.79 19.38
N VAL A 530 -37.07 16.86 18.75
CA VAL A 530 -37.85 17.91 19.44
C VAL A 530 -39.31 17.80 19.03
N LYS A 531 -40.20 17.67 20.02
CA LYS A 531 -41.65 17.68 19.86
C LYS A 531 -42.28 18.84 20.62
N ASN A 532 -43.36 19.38 20.07
CA ASN A 532 -44.14 20.42 20.70
C ASN A 532 -45.52 19.88 21.15
N GLU A 533 -45.89 20.12 22.42
CA GLU A 533 -47.24 19.90 22.95
C GLU A 533 -47.99 21.21 23.25
N VAL A 534 -47.35 22.36 23.04
CA VAL A 534 -47.94 23.70 23.24
C VAL A 534 -48.90 24.03 22.10
N LYS A 535 -50.07 24.58 22.43
CA LYS A 535 -51.06 25.00 21.42
C LYS A 535 -50.51 26.14 20.56
N PRO A 536 -50.77 26.17 19.24
CA PRO A 536 -50.25 27.20 18.34
C PRO A 536 -50.60 28.63 18.76
N ASP A 537 -51.76 28.80 19.38
CA ASP A 537 -52.33 30.11 19.75
C ASP A 537 -51.77 30.64 21.08
N ALA A 538 -50.98 29.83 21.81
CA ALA A 538 -50.46 30.18 23.13
C ALA A 538 -49.21 31.08 23.08
N LEU A 539 -48.62 31.28 21.90
CA LEU A 539 -47.40 32.05 21.71
C LEU A 539 -47.51 32.98 20.49
N PRO A 540 -46.78 34.11 20.47
CA PRO A 540 -46.65 34.93 19.27
C PRO A 540 -46.09 34.12 18.08
N PRO A 541 -46.44 34.47 16.83
CA PRO A 541 -45.94 33.78 15.64
C PRO A 541 -44.41 33.71 15.60
N GLY A 542 -43.88 32.51 15.32
CA GLY A 542 -42.43 32.27 15.22
C GLY A 542 -41.71 31.99 16.55
N MET A 543 -42.30 32.31 17.70
CA MET A 543 -41.65 32.11 19.01
C MET A 543 -41.47 30.63 19.36
N LEU A 544 -42.44 29.78 19.00
CA LEU A 544 -42.29 28.34 19.21
C LEU A 544 -41.13 27.76 18.39
N ALA A 545 -40.97 28.20 17.14
CA ALA A 545 -39.86 27.77 16.29
C ALA A 545 -38.50 28.22 16.87
N LEU A 546 -38.45 29.41 17.48
CA LEU A 546 -37.28 29.90 18.20
C LEU A 546 -36.94 29.02 19.41
N VAL A 547 -37.92 28.65 20.24
CA VAL A 547 -37.71 27.73 21.37
C VAL A 547 -37.24 26.36 20.89
N GLU A 548 -37.86 25.81 19.84
CA GLU A 548 -37.42 24.53 19.28
C GLU A 548 -35.98 24.60 18.75
N GLN A 549 -35.62 25.70 18.08
CA GLN A 549 -34.27 25.91 17.57
C GLN A 549 -33.27 26.04 18.72
N GLU A 550 -33.59 26.81 19.75
CA GLU A 550 -32.73 26.96 20.92
C GLU A 550 -32.52 25.63 21.65
N VAL A 551 -33.55 24.80 21.77
CA VAL A 551 -33.40 23.45 22.35
C VAL A 551 -32.43 22.61 21.52
N ARG A 552 -32.52 22.66 20.18
CA ARG A 552 -31.58 21.95 19.29
C ARG A 552 -30.15 22.49 19.39
N ASP A 553 -30.00 23.80 19.45
CA ASP A 553 -28.70 24.48 19.53
C ASP A 553 -28.03 24.22 20.89
N THR A 554 -28.77 24.36 21.99
CA THR A 554 -28.28 24.06 23.34
C THR A 554 -27.90 22.59 23.46
N ALA A 555 -28.67 21.68 22.85
CA ALA A 555 -28.37 20.26 22.84
C ALA A 555 -27.03 19.90 22.16
N GLN A 556 -26.40 20.80 21.40
CA GLN A 556 -25.06 20.58 20.85
C GLN A 556 -23.94 20.62 21.90
N GLY A 557 -24.20 21.08 23.12
CA GLY A 557 -23.18 21.16 24.17
C GLY A 557 -23.73 21.28 25.60
N ALA A 558 -24.94 20.76 25.84
CA ALA A 558 -25.60 20.88 27.14
C ALA A 558 -25.10 19.90 28.21
N GLY A 559 -24.40 18.85 27.79
CA GLY A 559 -23.87 17.82 28.68
C GLY A 559 -22.67 18.30 29.52
N LEU A 560 -22.19 17.42 30.37
CA LEU A 560 -21.16 17.63 31.37
C LEU A 560 -19.81 17.96 30.72
N VAL A 561 -19.46 17.25 29.65
CA VAL A 561 -18.23 17.46 28.89
C VAL A 561 -18.45 18.48 27.77
N GLY A 562 -19.70 18.64 27.33
CA GLY A 562 -20.09 19.59 26.29
C GLY A 562 -20.03 19.00 24.88
N TYR A 563 -20.19 17.67 24.77
CA TYR A 563 -20.39 17.01 23.49
C TYR A 563 -21.85 17.09 23.05
N PRO A 564 -22.15 16.94 21.74
CA PRO A 564 -23.53 16.98 21.29
C PRO A 564 -24.34 15.82 21.85
N LEU A 565 -25.55 16.13 22.29
CA LEU A 565 -26.51 15.14 22.74
C LEU A 565 -27.05 14.32 21.56
N ILE A 566 -27.17 13.02 21.75
CA ILE A 566 -27.86 12.09 20.84
C ILE A 566 -28.80 11.18 21.62
N GLN A 567 -29.70 10.51 20.92
CA GLN A 567 -30.63 9.56 21.57
C GLN A 567 -31.45 10.24 22.68
N VAL A 568 -31.81 11.51 22.49
CA VAL A 568 -32.66 12.28 23.42
C VAL A 568 -33.86 12.85 22.68
N LYS A 569 -35.03 12.71 23.31
CA LYS A 569 -36.26 13.36 22.90
C LYS A 569 -36.63 14.48 23.87
N PHE A 570 -36.72 15.69 23.36
CA PHE A 570 -37.26 16.84 24.08
C PHE A 570 -38.71 17.05 23.69
N THR A 571 -39.58 17.20 24.69
CA THR A 571 -40.99 17.55 24.50
C THR A 571 -41.27 18.86 25.22
N ILE A 572 -41.62 19.91 24.48
CA ILE A 572 -42.00 21.21 25.02
C ILE A 572 -43.43 21.10 25.55
N GLN A 573 -43.57 21.12 26.88
CA GLN A 573 -44.86 20.89 27.54
C GLN A 573 -45.63 22.20 27.78
N SER A 574 -44.94 23.24 28.23
CA SER A 574 -45.51 24.56 28.46
C SER A 574 -44.47 25.66 28.29
N VAL A 575 -44.97 26.83 27.90
CA VAL A 575 -44.19 28.06 27.75
C VAL A 575 -45.02 29.20 28.33
N GLU A 576 -44.46 29.96 29.27
CA GLU A 576 -45.07 31.14 29.90
C GLU A 576 -44.21 32.37 29.60
N HIS A 577 -44.84 33.53 29.36
CA HIS A 577 -44.12 34.78 29.08
C HIS A 577 -44.88 36.02 29.57
N SER A 578 -44.19 37.15 29.70
CA SER A 578 -44.82 38.46 29.90
C SER A 578 -45.08 39.19 28.57
N GLU A 579 -46.08 40.08 28.53
CA GLU A 579 -46.49 40.84 27.34
C GLU A 579 -45.50 41.98 27.01
N LEU A 580 -44.30 41.66 26.51
CA LEU A 580 -43.22 42.64 26.29
C LEU A 580 -42.74 42.77 24.84
N GLU A 581 -42.10 43.90 24.55
CA GLU A 581 -41.63 44.33 23.21
C GLU A 581 -40.41 43.56 22.66
N ASN A 582 -39.81 42.61 23.40
CA ASN A 582 -38.75 41.74 22.86
C ASN A 582 -38.59 40.42 23.66
N PRO A 583 -39.47 39.43 23.46
CA PRO A 583 -39.49 38.20 24.25
C PRO A 583 -38.46 37.15 23.80
N GLU A 584 -37.82 37.34 22.64
CA GLU A 584 -36.93 36.35 22.02
C GLU A 584 -35.77 35.93 22.93
N ALA A 585 -35.02 36.91 23.45
CA ALA A 585 -33.87 36.64 24.31
C ALA A 585 -34.25 35.96 25.64
N ALA A 586 -35.46 36.22 26.15
CA ALA A 586 -35.96 35.59 27.37
C ALA A 586 -36.30 34.12 27.11
N PHE A 587 -36.97 33.82 25.99
CA PHE A 587 -37.28 32.45 25.59
C PHE A 587 -36.04 31.62 25.35
N GLN A 588 -35.03 32.18 24.66
CA GLN A 588 -33.78 31.47 24.40
C GLN A 588 -33.09 31.08 25.71
N LYS A 589 -32.96 32.02 26.65
CA LYS A 589 -32.34 31.74 27.94
C LYS A 589 -33.12 30.74 28.79
N ALA A 590 -34.45 30.87 28.84
CA ALA A 590 -35.29 29.94 29.59
C ALA A 590 -35.25 28.53 28.98
N ALA A 591 -35.25 28.40 27.65
CA ALA A 591 -35.12 27.12 26.96
C ALA A 591 -33.74 26.49 27.20
N GLY A 592 -32.66 27.25 27.06
CA GLY A 592 -31.30 26.76 27.31
C GLY A 592 -31.10 26.31 28.75
N GLU A 593 -31.61 27.06 29.73
CA GLU A 593 -31.57 26.66 31.15
C GLU A 593 -32.38 25.38 31.42
N ALA A 594 -33.55 25.23 30.80
CA ALA A 594 -34.36 24.02 30.92
C ALA A 594 -33.62 22.79 30.38
N VAL A 595 -32.89 22.94 29.27
CA VAL A 595 -32.06 21.86 28.69
C VAL A 595 -30.91 21.50 29.63
N HIS A 596 -30.06 22.45 30.03
CA HIS A 596 -28.91 22.19 30.90
C HIS A 596 -29.33 21.53 32.22
N ARG A 597 -30.36 22.07 32.87
CA ARG A 597 -30.88 21.52 34.12
C ARG A 597 -31.46 20.12 33.92
N GLY A 598 -32.25 19.94 32.86
CA GLY A 598 -32.86 18.65 32.55
C GLY A 598 -31.85 17.56 32.26
N VAL A 599 -30.80 17.87 31.50
CA VAL A 599 -29.73 16.92 31.18
C VAL A 599 -28.97 16.51 32.45
N SER A 600 -28.58 17.49 33.27
CA SER A 600 -27.87 17.24 34.53
C SER A 600 -28.71 16.37 35.50
N GLU A 601 -29.99 16.70 35.69
CA GLU A 601 -30.89 15.97 36.58
C GLU A 601 -31.27 14.58 36.04
N ALA A 602 -31.33 14.40 34.72
CA ALA A 602 -31.64 13.13 34.06
C ALA A 602 -30.51 12.09 34.15
N GLY A 603 -29.32 12.51 34.60
CA GLY A 603 -28.12 11.69 34.67
C GLY A 603 -27.47 11.57 33.30
N ASP A 604 -26.56 12.50 33.02
CA ASP A 604 -25.77 12.55 31.81
C ASP A 604 -24.80 11.35 31.70
N VAL A 605 -24.58 10.90 30.47
CA VAL A 605 -23.79 9.74 30.11
C VAL A 605 -22.99 10.02 28.86
N LEU A 606 -21.69 9.81 28.96
CA LEU A 606 -20.79 9.83 27.82
C LEU A 606 -20.98 8.57 26.96
N LEU A 607 -21.13 8.78 25.66
CA LEU A 607 -21.18 7.75 24.65
C LEU A 607 -19.90 7.75 23.82
N GLU A 608 -19.30 6.57 23.65
CA GLU A 608 -18.17 6.34 22.75
C GLU A 608 -18.63 5.64 21.46
N PRO A 609 -18.00 5.92 20.31
CA PRO A 609 -18.30 5.23 19.07
C PRO A 609 -17.75 3.80 19.08
N ILE A 610 -18.64 2.86 18.73
CA ILE A 610 -18.34 1.43 18.58
C ILE A 610 -18.25 1.11 17.09
N MET A 611 -17.19 0.39 16.74
CA MET A 611 -16.91 -0.10 15.40
C MET A 611 -17.32 -1.57 15.29
N LYS A 612 -17.88 -1.95 14.14
CA LYS A 612 -17.97 -3.35 13.74
C LYS A 612 -16.65 -3.72 13.06
N LEU A 613 -15.95 -4.68 13.65
CA LEU A 613 -14.63 -5.16 13.26
C LEU A 613 -14.74 -6.56 12.66
N GLU A 614 -14.05 -6.80 11.55
CA GLU A 614 -13.76 -8.14 11.05
C GLU A 614 -12.25 -8.33 10.96
N VAL A 615 -11.73 -9.43 11.51
CA VAL A 615 -10.31 -9.80 11.43
C VAL A 615 -10.19 -11.14 10.75
N VAL A 616 -9.41 -11.19 9.66
CA VAL A 616 -9.12 -12.42 8.91
C VAL A 616 -7.70 -12.85 9.21
N THR A 617 -7.51 -14.07 9.72
CA THR A 617 -6.20 -14.60 10.14
C THR A 617 -6.09 -16.11 9.87
N PRO A 618 -4.90 -16.65 9.61
CA PRO A 618 -4.67 -18.09 9.68
C PRO A 618 -5.00 -18.67 11.07
N ASP A 619 -5.39 -19.94 11.11
CA ASP A 619 -5.79 -20.67 12.34
C ASP A 619 -4.69 -20.65 13.42
N GLU A 620 -3.42 -20.72 13.00
CA GLU A 620 -2.24 -20.73 13.88
C GLU A 620 -2.13 -19.48 14.78
N PHE A 621 -2.71 -18.34 14.37
CA PHE A 621 -2.66 -17.08 15.15
C PHE A 621 -3.98 -16.72 15.83
N LEU A 622 -5.03 -17.54 15.67
CA LEU A 622 -6.38 -17.23 16.16
C LEU A 622 -6.37 -16.88 17.66
N GLY A 623 -5.68 -17.67 18.48
CA GLY A 623 -5.60 -17.46 19.93
C GLY A 623 -4.95 -16.12 20.33
N ASN A 624 -3.90 -15.71 19.63
CA ASN A 624 -3.20 -14.45 19.89
C ASN A 624 -4.10 -13.24 19.59
N ILE A 625 -4.78 -13.26 18.44
CA ILE A 625 -5.70 -12.20 18.02
C ILE A 625 -6.90 -12.12 18.98
N HIS A 626 -7.47 -13.27 19.37
CA HIS A 626 -8.59 -13.32 20.30
C HIS A 626 -8.24 -12.69 21.65
N SER A 627 -7.04 -12.97 22.19
CA SER A 627 -6.57 -12.41 23.46
C SER A 627 -6.40 -10.88 23.39
N ASP A 628 -5.78 -10.36 22.32
CA ASP A 628 -5.59 -8.92 22.13
C ASP A 628 -6.94 -8.19 22.00
N LEU A 629 -7.89 -8.73 21.21
CA LEU A 629 -9.23 -8.15 21.08
C LEU A 629 -9.95 -8.04 22.43
N MET A 630 -9.85 -9.05 23.30
CA MET A 630 -10.42 -8.98 24.65
C MET A 630 -9.76 -7.87 25.48
N SER A 631 -8.44 -7.70 25.39
CA SER A 631 -7.73 -6.62 26.08
C SER A 631 -8.17 -5.22 25.64
N ARG A 632 -8.69 -5.10 24.41
CA ARG A 632 -9.21 -3.86 23.82
C ARG A 632 -10.68 -3.59 24.13
N ARG A 633 -11.30 -4.39 25.00
CA ARG A 633 -12.75 -4.36 25.28
C ARG A 633 -13.60 -4.70 24.05
N ALA A 634 -13.07 -5.49 23.11
CA ALA A 634 -13.88 -5.97 22.00
C ALA A 634 -14.85 -7.06 22.50
N MET A 635 -16.09 -7.00 22.02
CA MET A 635 -17.08 -8.05 22.18
C MET A 635 -17.08 -8.91 20.92
N ILE A 636 -16.59 -10.13 21.02
CA ILE A 636 -16.58 -11.07 19.88
C ILE A 636 -18.00 -11.57 19.64
N VAL A 637 -18.49 -11.35 18.42
CA VAL A 637 -19.82 -11.76 17.96
C VAL A 637 -19.77 -13.20 17.44
N GLY A 638 -18.71 -13.55 16.72
CA GLY A 638 -18.55 -14.87 16.12
C GLY A 638 -17.17 -15.13 15.53
N THR A 639 -16.91 -16.38 15.22
CA THR A 639 -15.72 -16.82 14.48
C THR A 639 -16.14 -17.83 13.44
N ASP A 640 -15.93 -17.50 12.18
CA ASP A 640 -16.31 -18.31 11.02
C ASP A 640 -15.08 -18.75 10.24
N GLN A 641 -15.12 -19.96 9.68
CA GLN A 641 -14.07 -20.47 8.82
C GLN A 641 -14.35 -20.10 7.35
N ARG A 642 -13.37 -19.51 6.67
CA ARG A 642 -13.42 -19.15 5.25
C ARG A 642 -12.23 -19.75 4.50
N GLY A 643 -12.39 -20.99 4.04
CA GLY A 643 -11.30 -21.77 3.45
C GLY A 643 -10.25 -22.12 4.52
N ASP A 644 -9.00 -21.77 4.26
CA ASP A 644 -7.88 -22.02 5.19
C ASP A 644 -7.68 -20.88 6.21
N LEU A 645 -8.56 -19.88 6.21
CA LEU A 645 -8.50 -18.70 7.08
C LEU A 645 -9.69 -18.69 8.06
N GLN A 646 -9.47 -18.11 9.23
CA GLN A 646 -10.49 -17.80 10.23
C GLN A 646 -10.88 -16.32 10.14
N VAL A 647 -12.18 -16.04 10.30
CA VAL A 647 -12.75 -14.68 10.31
C VAL A 647 -13.38 -14.44 11.68
N ILE A 648 -12.87 -13.46 12.42
CA ILE A 648 -13.42 -13.04 13.72
C ILE A 648 -14.25 -11.78 13.51
N SER A 649 -15.53 -11.81 13.85
CA SER A 649 -16.39 -10.62 13.88
C SER A 649 -16.52 -10.12 15.31
N ALA A 650 -16.29 -8.83 15.55
CA ALA A 650 -16.34 -8.23 16.88
C ALA A 650 -16.91 -6.80 16.86
N GLU A 651 -17.45 -6.34 17.99
CA GLU A 651 -17.75 -4.93 18.25
C GLU A 651 -16.66 -4.34 19.14
N VAL A 652 -16.07 -3.20 18.79
CA VAL A 652 -14.92 -2.64 19.55
C VAL A 652 -14.97 -1.11 19.61
N PRO A 653 -14.63 -0.48 20.76
CA PRO A 653 -14.54 0.98 20.84
C PRO A 653 -13.45 1.54 19.93
N LEU A 654 -13.77 2.56 19.11
CA LEU A 654 -12.81 3.17 18.17
C LEU A 654 -11.55 3.67 18.88
N ALA A 655 -11.70 4.21 20.09
CA ALA A 655 -10.59 4.71 20.91
C ALA A 655 -9.52 3.64 21.24
N LYS A 656 -9.89 2.35 21.25
CA LYS A 656 -8.98 1.23 21.53
C LYS A 656 -8.37 0.61 20.25
N MET A 657 -8.76 1.12 19.08
CA MET A 657 -8.30 0.63 17.78
C MET A 657 -7.14 1.44 17.19
N PHE A 658 -6.77 2.57 17.79
CA PHE A 658 -5.59 3.32 17.38
C PHE A 658 -4.33 2.46 17.51
N GLY A 659 -3.59 2.29 16.41
CA GLY A 659 -2.41 1.42 16.34
C GLY A 659 -2.70 -0.07 16.09
N TYR A 660 -3.98 -0.48 16.01
CA TYR A 660 -4.33 -1.91 15.89
C TYR A 660 -3.72 -2.58 14.66
N SER A 661 -3.54 -1.86 13.55
CA SER A 661 -2.90 -2.41 12.35
C SER A 661 -1.45 -2.88 12.59
N THR A 662 -0.73 -2.25 13.52
CA THR A 662 0.64 -2.63 13.90
C THR A 662 0.58 -3.88 14.78
N ASP A 663 -0.30 -3.87 15.77
CA ASP A 663 -0.45 -4.94 16.74
C ASP A 663 -0.96 -6.24 16.09
N VAL A 664 -1.99 -6.16 15.24
CA VAL A 664 -2.56 -7.32 14.51
C VAL A 664 -1.51 -7.98 13.61
N ARG A 665 -0.62 -7.18 12.99
CA ARG A 665 0.48 -7.70 12.18
C ARG A 665 1.53 -8.37 13.05
N SER A 666 1.92 -7.78 14.17
CA SER A 666 2.86 -8.40 15.11
C SER A 666 2.36 -9.76 15.60
N LEU A 667 1.09 -9.82 16.02
CA LEU A 667 0.45 -11.02 16.57
C LEU A 667 0.25 -12.15 15.54
N SER A 668 0.18 -11.79 14.25
CA SER A 668 -0.04 -12.72 13.13
C SER A 668 1.15 -12.90 12.21
N GLN A 669 2.33 -12.36 12.59
CA GLN A 669 3.51 -12.31 11.72
C GLN A 669 3.21 -11.71 10.32
N GLY A 670 2.32 -10.71 10.27
CA GLY A 670 1.90 -10.01 9.07
C GLY A 670 0.89 -10.75 8.20
N ARG A 671 0.31 -11.85 8.67
CA ARG A 671 -0.62 -12.71 7.90
C ARG A 671 -2.10 -12.40 8.14
N ALA A 672 -2.42 -11.59 9.14
CA ALA A 672 -3.78 -11.14 9.40
C ALA A 672 -4.09 -9.80 8.70
N SER A 673 -5.36 -9.61 8.38
CA SER A 673 -5.94 -8.36 7.88
C SER A 673 -7.22 -8.04 8.65
N TYR A 674 -7.63 -6.79 8.68
CA TYR A 674 -8.88 -6.40 9.31
C TYR A 674 -9.60 -5.30 8.52
N SER A 675 -10.90 -5.19 8.75
CA SER A 675 -11.75 -4.09 8.27
C SER A 675 -12.61 -3.60 9.44
N MET A 676 -12.94 -2.30 9.43
CA MET A 676 -13.81 -1.72 10.45
C MET A 676 -14.79 -0.71 9.86
N GLU A 677 -16.03 -0.72 10.32
CA GLU A 677 -17.07 0.24 9.93
C GLU A 677 -17.80 0.80 11.18
N PRO A 678 -18.26 2.06 11.16
CA PRO A 678 -19.07 2.60 12.27
C PRO A 678 -20.32 1.74 12.47
N LEU A 679 -20.58 1.34 13.73
CA LEU A 679 -21.74 0.52 14.06
C LEU A 679 -22.80 1.30 14.83
N LYS A 680 -22.42 1.87 15.98
CA LYS A 680 -23.33 2.56 16.90
C LYS A 680 -22.54 3.35 17.95
N TYR A 681 -23.24 4.16 18.72
CA TYR A 681 -22.73 4.73 19.97
C TYR A 681 -23.16 3.87 21.17
N ALA A 682 -22.26 3.68 22.13
CA ALA A 682 -22.55 2.96 23.37
C ALA A 682 -21.98 3.69 24.59
N GLU A 683 -22.51 3.39 25.78
CA GLU A 683 -22.05 3.99 27.03
C GLU A 683 -20.57 3.72 27.27
N ALA A 684 -19.80 4.79 27.41
CA ALA A 684 -18.38 4.73 27.75
C ALA A 684 -18.21 4.36 29.23
N PRO A 685 -17.21 3.56 29.61
CA PRO A 685 -16.95 3.26 31.00
C PRO A 685 -16.62 4.52 31.81
N PRO A 686 -16.91 4.52 33.13
CA PRO A 686 -16.66 5.67 33.99
C PRO A 686 -15.21 6.16 33.99
N GLU A 687 -14.25 5.27 33.73
CA GLU A 687 -12.82 5.60 33.64
C GLU A 687 -12.52 6.58 32.50
N VAL A 688 -13.20 6.45 31.34
CA VAL A 688 -13.02 7.33 30.19
C VAL A 688 -13.51 8.74 30.51
N LEU A 689 -14.64 8.84 31.22
CA LEU A 689 -15.18 10.13 31.65
C LEU A 689 -14.22 10.84 32.62
N LYS A 690 -13.67 10.11 33.60
CA LYS A 690 -12.69 10.64 34.56
C LYS A 690 -11.44 11.19 33.87
N GLU A 691 -10.90 10.45 32.92
CA GLU A 691 -9.74 10.86 32.13
C GLU A 691 -9.99 12.18 31.37
N MET A 692 -11.20 12.41 30.86
CA MET A 692 -11.57 13.66 30.17
C MET A 692 -11.78 14.84 31.12
N THR A 693 -12.33 14.60 32.31
CA THR A 693 -12.58 15.65 33.30
C THR A 693 -11.35 15.99 34.14
N GLY A 694 -10.27 15.22 34.03
CA GLY A 694 -9.02 15.43 34.76
C GLY A 694 -9.10 15.02 36.24
N GLU A 695 -10.04 14.14 36.58
CA GLU A 695 -10.19 13.51 37.91
C GLU A 695 -9.54 12.13 37.92
#